data_AF-A0AAU1Y9F9-F1
#
_entry.id   AF-A0AAU1Y9F9-F1
#
_cell.length_a   1.000
_cell.length_b   1.000
_cell.length_c   1.000
_cell.angle_alpha   90.00
_cell.angle_beta   90.00
_cell.angle_gamma   90.00
#
_symmetry.space_group_name_H-M   'P 1'
#
loop_
_entity.id
_entity.type
_entity.pdbx_description
1 polymer ?
#
loop_
_entity_poly.entity_id
_entity_poly.type
_entity_poly.pdbx_seq_one_letter_code
_entity_poly.pdbx_strand_id
1 'polypeptide(L)'
;MWPHRVRWAAWRALSLLALVFMIMAVFWHREVVAPPVKLVVPPYTTPAVEQKLLATSDLSSIGRSFWLPMQDGPPDGGLFVGSGRLRADFRRLTVVGAWQRTWESADAKDVVQIRALEMRQATYAQMQATQSCSPTSEVQVPKADRAGFIKRGAGYASACAALVRGRTAVVFLVQTSRAEAPQATEEMLSDLVRLQQPRMTVLPDLSTVSWRDSDTRTALNAEAMSAAIGLPLLLGLLALLRDPASWRRLRSFFSRPVRDGVFRVDRLVNMRLASSTAAVLVRFCVYAWAIRLTETLYMGVWATMAFAVAAVVGVLVVERLLHRRHADRWRPAVFKGYGRILAALGSFFTAVIAGGGVLLIVLGSDLQAMGVSPGSSDYVATGFGSLIRVIGVVVVLLALVPFILMRRLGMRYLRQQVEQDQRRPTLMLRSFADDRRTLRARRLDRASVVERLFMRRFERFEEVAASALAVHGPVETLSQVGEKLPPPLGAARRSFSMADWKDGVRELIGRSQLICVTVGRSESLLWEIRQIRAAGALGRTIFLLPPTRRREQRLRLAVLGHALGIEWSELDRARAGTEVLAVTLPFDSPVIVVGRAPNDVSYEAAVEIAALAVTGTKPASAADVRETVGEYLVYARRVRGKGGQHSTHATQPAPPVLIHAPGEAPVFRPWWRRWWHVWPWVAASVIPAVFALAFGTSRDNDSDTVSYNSPVTGITQDEASNTTYAVVSGHFLSRLDFGQHTGHTVARVNDYMDQVIVRGTAAYYLSVEAGRIGRVDLHTGHTLWTQSAGGGARSFVLANDRVVVASPAVGRVDALAVKDGQRLARLSVTGAPYGIAKARGRIFVSLAQRNQVVELAADDLRPVARLKVPRGPLQLTTRGEQVWVRSALGHVLQVAWPQPSGTDAGNRLLLSDQNARVSSSGTWLAVQGMERVTVIQPDGNRRRIPMPDPSFLALLVQHDGAVVVAYDSGRVTRIRYAD
;
A
#
# COMPACT_ATOMS: atom_id res chain seq x y z
N MET A 1 12.31 3.59 -52.96
CA MET A 1 11.87 4.29 -51.72
C MET A 1 10.36 4.11 -51.58
N TRP A 2 9.86 3.63 -50.43
CA TRP A 2 8.42 3.41 -50.25
C TRP A 2 7.66 4.76 -50.16
N PRO A 3 6.45 4.88 -50.75
CA PRO A 3 5.65 6.10 -50.70
C PRO A 3 5.33 6.52 -49.25
N HIS A 4 5.18 7.83 -48.99
CA HIS A 4 4.89 8.37 -47.66
C HIS A 4 3.70 7.68 -46.98
N ARG A 5 2.60 7.47 -47.72
CA ARG A 5 1.40 6.80 -47.19
C ARG A 5 1.69 5.39 -46.69
N VAL A 6 2.52 4.63 -47.41
CA VAL A 6 2.85 3.25 -47.05
C VAL A 6 3.74 3.22 -45.80
N ARG A 7 4.76 4.08 -45.71
CA ARG A 7 5.60 4.20 -44.51
C ARG A 7 4.81 4.67 -43.29
N TRP A 8 3.91 5.63 -43.46
CA TRP A 8 3.05 6.11 -42.38
C TRP A 8 2.08 5.02 -41.89
N ALA A 9 1.46 4.28 -42.82
CA ALA A 9 0.61 3.14 -42.51
C ALA A 9 1.40 2.02 -41.79
N ALA A 10 2.63 1.72 -42.21
CA ALA A 10 3.49 0.73 -41.56
C ALA A 10 3.76 1.06 -40.08
N TRP A 11 4.10 2.32 -39.75
CA TRP A 11 4.29 2.73 -38.34
C TRP A 11 3.01 2.65 -37.51
N ARG A 12 1.85 2.93 -38.12
CA ARG A 12 0.54 2.80 -37.46
C ARG A 12 0.17 1.34 -37.22
N ALA A 13 0.40 0.47 -38.21
CA ALA A 13 0.21 -0.98 -38.08
C ALA A 13 1.12 -1.54 -36.97
N LEU A 14 2.40 -1.14 -36.92
CA LEU A 14 3.32 -1.54 -35.86
C LEU A 14 2.86 -1.05 -34.48
N SER A 15 2.34 0.17 -34.37
CA SER A 15 1.79 0.70 -33.12
C SER A 15 0.59 -0.10 -32.64
N LEU A 16 -0.34 -0.43 -33.55
CA LEU A 16 -1.54 -1.21 -33.24
C LEU A 16 -1.17 -2.64 -32.84
N LEU A 17 -0.26 -3.28 -33.56
CA LEU A 17 0.24 -4.62 -33.27
C LEU A 17 0.92 -4.65 -31.89
N ALA A 18 1.83 -3.71 -31.61
CA ALA A 18 2.49 -3.61 -30.29
C ALA A 18 1.49 -3.37 -29.15
N LEU A 19 0.43 -2.59 -29.38
CA LEU A 19 -0.63 -2.37 -28.39
C LEU A 19 -1.42 -3.66 -28.12
N VAL A 20 -1.81 -4.39 -29.17
CA VAL A 20 -2.53 -5.67 -29.04
C VAL A 20 -1.68 -6.68 -28.28
N PHE A 21 -0.39 -6.85 -28.64
CA PHE A 21 0.51 -7.75 -27.92
C PHE A 21 0.75 -7.33 -26.48
N MET A 22 0.80 -6.02 -26.19
CA MET A 22 0.92 -5.52 -24.83
C MET A 22 -0.34 -5.83 -24.02
N ILE A 23 -1.54 -5.53 -24.55
CA ILE A 23 -2.83 -5.86 -23.91
C ILE A 23 -2.91 -7.37 -23.66
N MET A 24 -2.50 -8.18 -24.63
CA MET A 24 -2.43 -9.63 -24.48
C MET A 24 -1.49 -10.02 -23.33
N ALA A 25 -0.28 -9.45 -23.23
CA ALA A 25 0.62 -9.72 -22.11
C ALA A 25 0.03 -9.32 -20.74
N VAL A 26 -0.80 -8.26 -20.67
CA VAL A 26 -1.43 -7.81 -19.42
C VAL A 26 -2.62 -8.68 -19.00
N PHE A 27 -3.47 -9.08 -19.96
CA PHE A 27 -4.79 -9.63 -19.66
C PHE A 27 -4.95 -11.11 -20.00
N TRP A 28 -4.15 -11.67 -20.90
CA TRP A 28 -4.27 -13.05 -21.34
C TRP A 28 -3.87 -14.02 -20.22
N HIS A 29 -4.79 -14.85 -19.72
CA HIS A 29 -4.61 -15.76 -18.57
C HIS A 29 -4.08 -15.08 -17.30
N ARG A 30 -4.61 -13.90 -16.94
CA ARG A 30 -4.35 -13.33 -15.62
C ARG A 30 -5.35 -13.88 -14.61
N GLU A 31 -4.91 -14.82 -13.78
CA GLU A 31 -5.67 -15.25 -12.62
C GLU A 31 -5.61 -14.14 -11.57
N VAL A 32 -6.71 -13.39 -11.41
CA VAL A 32 -6.84 -12.41 -10.34
C VAL A 32 -7.45 -13.11 -9.14
N VAL A 33 -6.62 -13.50 -8.18
CA VAL A 33 -7.10 -14.08 -6.91
C VAL A 33 -7.58 -12.94 -6.01
N ALA A 34 -8.83 -13.02 -5.56
CA ALA A 34 -9.40 -12.04 -4.63
C ALA A 34 -8.56 -11.93 -3.33
N PRO A 35 -8.59 -10.76 -2.63
CA PRO A 35 -8.01 -10.63 -1.28
C PRO A 35 -8.65 -11.63 -0.29
N PRO A 36 -7.98 -11.94 0.83
CA PRO A 36 -7.56 -13.29 1.25
C PRO A 36 -8.68 -14.34 1.33
N VAL A 37 -8.27 -15.57 1.02
CA VAL A 37 -9.01 -16.85 1.02
C VAL A 37 -9.98 -16.96 2.19
N LYS A 38 -11.14 -17.63 1.96
CA LYS A 38 -12.19 -17.90 2.95
C LYS A 38 -11.58 -18.18 4.33
N LEU A 39 -11.88 -17.31 5.30
CA LEU A 39 -11.51 -17.57 6.70
C LEU A 39 -12.03 -18.96 7.10
N VAL A 40 -11.21 -19.73 7.81
CA VAL A 40 -11.66 -20.94 8.48
C VAL A 40 -12.52 -20.49 9.65
N VAL A 41 -13.82 -20.35 9.40
CA VAL A 41 -14.83 -19.97 10.39
C VAL A 41 -15.69 -21.19 10.73
N PRO A 42 -16.21 -21.27 11.97
CA PRO A 42 -17.15 -22.32 12.31
C PRO A 42 -18.45 -22.21 11.47
N PRO A 43 -19.13 -23.32 11.18
CA PRO A 43 -18.79 -24.69 11.58
C PRO A 43 -17.56 -25.21 10.82
N TYR A 44 -16.58 -25.72 11.58
CA TYR A 44 -15.35 -26.22 11.00
C TYR A 44 -15.61 -27.54 10.27
N THR A 45 -15.00 -27.71 9.10
CA THR A 45 -15.01 -29.00 8.40
C THR A 45 -14.20 -30.00 9.19
N THR A 46 -14.84 -31.08 9.67
CA THR A 46 -14.19 -32.14 10.45
C THR A 46 -13.34 -33.03 9.54
N PRO A 47 -12.00 -33.06 9.70
CA PRO A 47 -11.13 -33.91 8.89
C PRO A 47 -11.17 -35.37 9.36
N ALA A 48 -10.79 -36.32 8.50
CA ALA A 48 -10.75 -37.75 8.84
C ALA A 48 -9.82 -38.08 10.03
N VAL A 49 -8.78 -37.25 10.26
CA VAL A 49 -7.86 -37.44 11.38
C VAL A 49 -8.52 -37.22 12.75
N GLU A 50 -9.61 -36.46 12.82
CA GLU A 50 -10.37 -36.23 14.06
C GLU A 50 -10.95 -37.53 14.64
N GLN A 51 -11.46 -38.41 13.77
CA GLN A 51 -12.08 -39.68 14.18
C GLN A 51 -11.08 -40.65 14.82
N LYS A 52 -9.78 -40.44 14.59
CA LYS A 52 -8.70 -41.26 15.14
C LYS A 52 -8.22 -40.78 16.51
N LEU A 53 -8.63 -39.60 16.96
CA LEU A 53 -8.21 -39.03 18.24
C LEU A 53 -8.97 -39.63 19.43
N LEU A 54 -8.31 -39.67 20.59
CA LEU A 54 -8.97 -39.96 21.87
C LEU A 54 -10.15 -39.01 22.12
N ALA A 55 -11.26 -39.56 22.61
CA ALA A 55 -12.45 -38.85 23.03
C ALA A 55 -12.50 -38.73 24.57
N THR A 56 -13.42 -37.92 25.09
CA THR A 56 -13.59 -37.73 26.54
C THR A 56 -13.85 -39.06 27.28
N SER A 57 -14.52 -40.02 26.65
CA SER A 57 -14.77 -41.35 27.23
C SER A 57 -13.50 -42.17 27.43
N ASP A 58 -12.47 -41.95 26.62
CA ASP A 58 -11.20 -42.71 26.70
C ASP A 58 -10.34 -42.24 27.88
N LEU A 59 -10.60 -41.05 28.40
CA LEU A 59 -9.90 -40.47 29.54
C LEU A 59 -10.45 -40.94 30.89
N SER A 60 -11.52 -41.74 30.93
CA SER A 60 -12.15 -42.14 32.19
C SER A 60 -11.23 -42.95 33.11
N SER A 61 -10.23 -43.63 32.56
CA SER A 61 -9.22 -44.39 33.31
C SER A 61 -7.95 -43.60 33.61
N ILE A 62 -7.87 -42.33 33.16
CA ILE A 62 -6.69 -41.48 33.29
C ILE A 62 -6.99 -40.33 34.26
N GLY A 63 -6.15 -40.16 35.27
CA GLY A 63 -6.33 -39.12 36.28
C GLY A 63 -7.31 -39.50 37.40
N ARG A 64 -7.48 -38.60 38.37
CA ARG A 64 -8.25 -38.86 39.62
C ARG A 64 -9.60 -38.12 39.69
N SER A 65 -9.98 -37.40 38.63
CA SER A 65 -11.21 -36.61 38.53
C SER A 65 -11.81 -36.79 37.14
N PHE A 66 -13.07 -36.40 36.96
CA PHE A 66 -13.69 -36.45 35.63
C PHE A 66 -13.22 -35.28 34.76
N TRP A 67 -13.21 -35.50 33.45
CA TRP A 67 -12.69 -34.55 32.47
C TRP A 67 -13.80 -33.67 31.87
N LEU A 68 -13.49 -32.40 31.71
CA LEU A 68 -14.32 -31.42 31.02
C LEU A 68 -13.66 -31.06 29.68
N PRO A 69 -14.36 -31.27 28.55
CA PRO A 69 -13.86 -30.83 27.25
C PRO A 69 -13.89 -29.31 27.16
N MET A 70 -12.72 -28.71 26.99
CA MET A 70 -12.50 -27.27 26.88
C MET A 70 -12.44 -26.81 25.43
N GLN A 71 -12.00 -27.70 24.54
CA GLN A 71 -11.79 -27.41 23.13
C GLN A 71 -12.01 -28.65 22.27
N ASP A 72 -12.63 -28.46 21.10
CA ASP A 72 -12.80 -29.50 20.08
C ASP A 72 -12.93 -28.82 18.70
N GLY A 73 -11.82 -28.74 17.98
CA GLY A 73 -11.73 -27.96 16.73
C GLY A 73 -10.34 -27.97 16.09
N PRO A 74 -10.06 -27.07 15.14
CA PRO A 74 -8.73 -26.87 14.57
C PRO A 74 -7.68 -26.56 15.66
N PRO A 75 -6.37 -26.75 15.44
CA PRO A 75 -5.37 -26.37 16.44
C PRO A 75 -5.30 -24.85 16.69
N ASP A 76 -5.07 -24.40 17.91
CA ASP A 76 -4.96 -22.95 18.27
C ASP A 76 -3.64 -22.28 17.84
N GLY A 77 -2.95 -22.81 16.84
CA GLY A 77 -1.75 -22.21 16.29
C GLY A 77 -2.07 -21.10 15.29
N GLY A 78 -1.22 -20.07 15.18
CA GLY A 78 -1.44 -19.01 14.20
C GLY A 78 -1.47 -19.48 12.75
N LEU A 79 -0.97 -20.69 12.45
CA LEU A 79 -1.18 -21.34 11.14
C LEU A 79 -2.67 -21.62 10.86
N PHE A 80 -3.49 -21.94 11.86
CA PHE A 80 -4.91 -22.31 11.71
C PHE A 80 -5.86 -21.19 12.15
N VAL A 81 -5.39 -20.33 13.04
CA VAL A 81 -6.12 -19.16 13.57
C VAL A 81 -5.79 -17.88 12.76
N GLY A 82 -4.99 -17.95 11.69
CA GLY A 82 -4.63 -16.79 10.85
C GLY A 82 -5.32 -16.76 9.48
N SER A 83 -5.56 -15.55 8.95
CA SER A 83 -6.26 -15.31 7.66
C SER A 83 -5.35 -14.97 6.48
N GLY A 84 -4.04 -14.76 6.68
CA GLY A 84 -3.09 -14.43 5.63
C GLY A 84 -2.97 -15.50 4.53
N ARG A 85 -2.68 -15.06 3.30
CA ARG A 85 -2.56 -15.95 2.12
C ARG A 85 -1.44 -16.97 2.28
N LEU A 86 -0.29 -16.56 2.83
CA LEU A 86 0.84 -17.46 3.09
C LEU A 86 0.43 -18.60 4.03
N ARG A 87 -0.35 -18.31 5.07
CA ARG A 87 -0.86 -19.33 6.02
C ARG A 87 -1.84 -20.27 5.33
N ALA A 88 -2.73 -19.74 4.49
CA ALA A 88 -3.64 -20.56 3.69
C ALA A 88 -2.91 -21.50 2.74
N ASP A 89 -1.87 -21.00 2.05
CA ASP A 89 -1.04 -21.83 1.18
C ASP A 89 -0.21 -22.84 1.97
N PHE A 90 0.40 -22.47 3.09
CA PHE A 90 1.09 -23.44 3.96
C PHE A 90 0.13 -24.55 4.41
N ARG A 91 -1.10 -24.22 4.83
CA ARG A 91 -2.11 -25.23 5.16
C ARG A 91 -2.39 -26.12 3.95
N ARG A 92 -2.65 -25.56 2.75
CA ARG A 92 -2.95 -26.33 1.53
C ARG A 92 -1.78 -27.23 1.09
N LEU A 93 -0.55 -26.73 1.19
CA LEU A 93 0.66 -27.37 0.68
C LEU A 93 1.24 -28.40 1.65
N THR A 94 0.97 -28.29 2.95
CA THR A 94 1.59 -29.15 3.96
C THR A 94 0.58 -29.96 4.76
N VAL A 95 -0.65 -29.47 4.96
CA VAL A 95 -1.66 -30.07 5.84
C VAL A 95 -2.81 -30.65 5.02
N VAL A 96 -3.22 -31.87 5.34
CA VAL A 96 -4.41 -32.53 4.80
C VAL A 96 -5.58 -32.38 5.77
N GLY A 97 -5.31 -32.54 7.06
CA GLY A 97 -6.28 -32.31 8.11
C GLY A 97 -5.58 -32.09 9.45
N ALA A 98 -6.17 -31.27 10.31
CA ALA A 98 -5.65 -31.02 11.64
C ALA A 98 -6.80 -30.86 12.63
N TRP A 99 -6.64 -31.41 13.82
CA TRP A 99 -7.64 -31.33 14.88
C TRP A 99 -6.98 -31.34 16.26
N GLN A 100 -7.58 -30.63 17.20
CA GLN A 100 -7.11 -30.51 18.56
C GLN A 100 -8.27 -30.68 19.52
N ARG A 101 -8.02 -31.43 20.60
CA ARG A 101 -8.90 -31.52 21.75
C ARG A 101 -8.13 -31.19 23.01
N THR A 102 -8.75 -30.39 23.87
CA THR A 102 -8.18 -30.04 25.18
C THR A 102 -9.21 -30.37 26.24
N TRP A 103 -8.78 -31.06 27.28
CA TRP A 103 -9.56 -31.37 28.46
C TRP A 103 -8.89 -30.81 29.69
N GLU A 104 -9.72 -30.40 30.64
CA GLU A 104 -9.31 -29.98 31.96
C GLU A 104 -10.03 -30.86 32.98
N SER A 105 -9.32 -31.30 34.01
CA SER A 105 -9.94 -32.02 35.11
C SER A 105 -10.92 -31.11 35.84
N ALA A 106 -12.04 -31.66 36.34
CA ALA A 106 -13.05 -30.84 37.00
C ALA A 106 -12.53 -30.09 38.24
N ASP A 107 -11.43 -30.54 38.84
CA ASP A 107 -10.73 -29.88 39.95
C ASP A 107 -9.67 -28.86 39.52
N ALA A 108 -9.48 -28.62 38.21
CA ALA A 108 -8.47 -27.72 37.60
C ALA A 108 -7.01 -28.13 37.80
N LYS A 109 -6.74 -29.32 38.31
CA LYS A 109 -5.37 -29.74 38.61
C LYS A 109 -4.65 -30.37 37.44
N ASP A 110 -5.37 -30.91 36.46
CA ASP A 110 -4.79 -31.55 35.29
C ASP A 110 -5.34 -30.96 33.99
N VAL A 111 -4.46 -30.78 33.02
CA VAL A 111 -4.80 -30.38 31.65
C VAL A 111 -4.18 -31.38 30.69
N VAL A 112 -5.00 -31.91 29.78
CA VAL A 112 -4.55 -32.80 28.71
C VAL A 112 -4.95 -32.18 27.39
N GLN A 113 -3.98 -32.02 26.51
CA GLN A 113 -4.20 -31.59 25.14
C GLN A 113 -3.64 -32.63 24.19
N ILE A 114 -4.44 -32.97 23.17
CA ILE A 114 -4.04 -33.83 22.06
C ILE A 114 -4.26 -33.09 20.75
N ARG A 115 -3.24 -33.12 19.89
CA ARG A 115 -3.26 -32.48 18.57
C ARG A 115 -2.87 -33.49 17.52
N ALA A 116 -3.74 -33.74 16.55
CA ALA A 116 -3.39 -34.50 15.36
C ALA A 116 -3.17 -33.59 14.15
N LEU A 117 -2.13 -33.91 13.39
CA LEU A 117 -1.71 -33.24 12.17
C LEU A 117 -1.49 -34.32 11.11
N GLU A 118 -2.46 -34.49 10.20
CA GLU A 118 -2.26 -35.25 8.97
C GLU A 118 -1.62 -34.31 7.95
N MET A 119 -0.35 -34.56 7.66
CA MET A 119 0.44 -33.81 6.69
C MET A 119 0.36 -34.46 5.31
N ARG A 120 0.86 -33.77 4.29
CA ARG A 120 1.04 -34.34 2.95
C ARG A 120 2.22 -35.30 2.86
N GLN A 121 3.28 -35.03 3.64
CA GLN A 121 4.51 -35.82 3.68
C GLN A 121 4.88 -36.20 5.11
N ALA A 122 5.53 -37.35 5.28
CA ALA A 122 6.08 -37.83 6.54
C ALA A 122 7.13 -36.89 7.14
N THR A 123 7.96 -36.27 6.29
CA THR A 123 8.96 -35.28 6.72
C THR A 123 8.32 -34.08 7.41
N TYR A 124 7.20 -33.56 6.88
CA TYR A 124 6.46 -32.47 7.51
C TYR A 124 5.82 -32.91 8.83
N ALA A 125 5.34 -34.15 8.93
CA ALA A 125 4.80 -34.69 10.18
C ALA A 125 5.89 -34.78 11.26
N GLN A 126 7.09 -35.26 10.92
CA GLN A 126 8.25 -35.30 11.82
C GLN A 126 8.69 -33.91 12.28
N MET A 127 8.72 -32.94 11.36
CA MET A 127 9.05 -31.54 11.66
C MET A 127 8.03 -30.94 12.63
N GLN A 128 6.73 -31.16 12.39
CA GLN A 128 5.67 -30.66 13.27
C GLN A 128 5.67 -31.30 14.65
N ALA A 129 5.94 -32.61 14.74
CA ALA A 129 6.15 -33.31 16.00
C ALA A 129 7.31 -32.69 16.79
N THR A 130 8.40 -32.37 16.10
CA THR A 130 9.58 -31.74 16.71
C THR A 130 9.32 -30.32 17.19
N GLN A 131 8.64 -29.51 16.39
CA GLN A 131 8.33 -28.13 16.76
C GLN A 131 7.28 -28.06 17.87
N SER A 132 6.32 -28.98 17.90
CA SER A 132 5.24 -28.98 18.88
C SER A 132 5.63 -29.64 20.21
N CYS A 133 6.65 -30.51 20.21
CA CYS A 133 7.21 -31.10 21.43
C CYS A 133 8.74 -30.97 21.44
N SER A 134 9.21 -29.92 22.14
CA SER A 134 10.62 -29.62 22.36
C SER A 134 10.89 -29.57 23.87
N PRO A 135 11.03 -30.74 24.54
CA PRO A 135 11.22 -30.81 25.98
C PRO A 135 12.62 -30.31 26.39
N THR A 136 12.73 -29.76 27.60
CA THR A 136 14.01 -29.34 28.21
C THR A 136 14.73 -30.52 28.86
N SER A 137 14.00 -31.52 29.34
CA SER A 137 14.56 -32.77 29.85
C SER A 137 13.81 -33.96 29.27
N GLU A 138 14.53 -34.89 28.64
CA GLU A 138 13.94 -36.08 28.03
C GLU A 138 13.40 -37.07 29.06
N VAL A 139 12.35 -37.79 28.67
CA VAL A 139 11.72 -38.87 29.46
C VAL A 139 11.42 -40.02 28.52
N GLN A 140 11.67 -41.25 28.96
CA GLN A 140 11.39 -42.45 28.19
C GLN A 140 9.92 -42.83 28.33
N VAL A 141 9.10 -42.44 27.37
CA VAL A 141 7.69 -42.89 27.28
C VAL A 141 7.59 -44.03 26.28
N PRO A 142 7.12 -45.23 26.68
CA PRO A 142 7.04 -46.38 25.79
C PRO A 142 6.26 -46.08 24.51
N LYS A 143 6.84 -46.43 23.35
CA LYS A 143 6.27 -46.26 22.00
C LYS A 143 6.12 -44.81 21.50
N ALA A 144 6.44 -43.80 22.31
CA ALA A 144 6.55 -42.42 21.84
C ALA A 144 7.82 -42.25 20.99
N ASP A 145 7.74 -41.46 19.92
CA ASP A 145 8.94 -41.16 19.11
C ASP A 145 9.77 -40.04 19.75
N ARG A 146 9.12 -39.19 20.57
CA ARG A 146 9.77 -38.20 21.44
C ARG A 146 8.89 -37.95 22.66
N ALA A 147 9.50 -37.78 23.83
CA ALA A 147 8.82 -37.32 25.03
C ALA A 147 9.77 -36.63 26.01
N GLY A 148 9.22 -35.75 26.86
CA GLY A 148 9.98 -35.13 27.94
C GLY A 148 9.25 -33.98 28.63
N PHE A 149 9.83 -33.46 29.71
CA PHE A 149 9.31 -32.32 30.44
C PHE A 149 9.68 -30.99 29.76
N ILE A 150 8.70 -30.10 29.67
CA ILE A 150 8.87 -28.68 29.31
C ILE A 150 9.15 -27.87 30.59
N LYS A 151 8.43 -28.17 31.68
CA LYS A 151 8.67 -27.63 33.02
C LYS A 151 8.57 -28.76 34.03
N ARG A 152 9.49 -28.81 34.98
CA ARG A 152 9.57 -29.86 35.99
C ARG A 152 9.74 -29.24 37.37
N GLY A 153 8.71 -29.34 38.21
CA GLY A 153 8.71 -28.91 39.61
C GLY A 153 7.91 -29.89 40.46
N ALA A 154 8.11 -29.86 41.78
CA ALA A 154 7.49 -30.82 42.70
C ALA A 154 5.96 -30.67 42.79
N GLY A 155 5.45 -29.44 42.72
CA GLY A 155 4.02 -29.12 42.76
C GLY A 155 3.41 -28.70 41.42
N TYR A 156 4.21 -28.62 40.35
CA TYR A 156 3.73 -28.35 38.99
C TYR A 156 4.68 -28.95 37.98
N ALA A 157 4.16 -29.73 37.04
CA ALA A 157 4.91 -30.27 35.93
C ALA A 157 4.11 -30.17 34.63
N SER A 158 4.82 -29.94 33.53
CA SER A 158 4.25 -30.00 32.20
C SER A 158 5.18 -30.76 31.27
N ALA A 159 4.66 -31.74 30.55
CA ALA A 159 5.41 -32.57 29.62
C ALA A 159 4.70 -32.69 28.28
N CYS A 160 5.47 -33.07 27.26
CA CYS A 160 4.93 -33.37 25.94
C CYS A 160 5.42 -34.72 25.45
N ALA A 161 4.64 -35.34 24.56
CA ALA A 161 5.07 -36.48 23.76
C ALA A 161 4.59 -36.31 22.32
N ALA A 162 5.27 -36.98 21.39
CA ALA A 162 4.87 -37.03 19.99
C ALA A 162 4.92 -38.46 19.45
N LEU A 163 3.92 -38.78 18.62
CA LEU A 163 3.79 -40.00 17.85
C LEU A 163 3.69 -39.64 16.36
N VAL A 164 4.51 -40.25 15.53
CA VAL A 164 4.57 -40.04 14.08
C VAL A 164 4.43 -41.39 13.38
N ARG A 165 3.39 -41.53 12.56
CA ARG A 165 3.16 -42.73 11.73
C ARG A 165 2.89 -42.30 10.29
N GLY A 166 3.89 -42.51 9.42
CA GLY A 166 3.87 -41.99 8.05
C GLY A 166 3.69 -40.47 8.05
N ARG A 167 2.70 -39.97 7.31
CA ARG A 167 2.36 -38.54 7.26
C ARG A 167 1.46 -38.01 8.38
N THR A 168 1.17 -38.79 9.43
CA THR A 168 0.37 -38.31 10.58
C THR A 168 1.24 -38.13 11.82
N ALA A 169 1.18 -36.93 12.41
CA ALA A 169 1.77 -36.64 13.72
C ALA A 169 0.67 -36.39 14.75
N VAL A 170 0.77 -37.02 15.91
CA VAL A 170 -0.07 -36.75 17.08
C VAL A 170 0.82 -36.28 18.22
N VAL A 171 0.50 -35.13 18.79
CA VAL A 171 1.26 -34.49 19.86
C VAL A 171 0.39 -34.37 21.09
N PHE A 172 0.95 -34.71 22.23
CA PHE A 172 0.33 -34.63 23.54
C PHE A 172 1.03 -33.55 24.35
N LEU A 173 0.25 -32.78 25.08
CA LEU A 173 0.72 -31.88 26.13
C LEU A 173 -0.08 -32.20 27.39
N VAL A 174 0.63 -32.51 28.47
CA VAL A 174 0.04 -32.81 29.78
C VAL A 174 0.60 -31.82 30.79
N GLN A 175 -0.27 -31.28 31.63
CA GLN A 175 0.09 -30.42 32.74
C GLN A 175 -0.60 -30.93 34.00
N THR A 176 0.09 -30.91 35.13
CA THR A 176 -0.50 -31.22 36.43
C THR A 176 0.09 -30.35 37.52
N SER A 177 -0.77 -29.96 38.47
CA SER A 177 -0.36 -29.32 39.72
C SER A 177 -0.63 -30.19 40.96
N ARG A 178 -0.75 -31.51 40.75
CA ARG A 178 -0.87 -32.47 41.86
C ARG A 178 0.46 -32.65 42.60
N ALA A 179 0.39 -33.18 43.81
CA ALA A 179 1.58 -33.66 44.50
C ALA A 179 2.29 -34.71 43.63
N GLU A 180 3.62 -34.74 43.68
CA GLU A 180 4.44 -35.59 42.81
C GLU A 180 4.19 -35.33 41.32
N ALA A 181 4.00 -34.05 40.96
CA ALA A 181 3.62 -33.63 39.61
C ALA A 181 4.43 -34.27 38.47
N PRO A 182 5.76 -34.48 38.59
CA PRO A 182 6.53 -35.13 37.53
C PRO A 182 6.09 -36.58 37.27
N GLN A 183 5.91 -37.39 38.33
CA GLN A 183 5.51 -38.79 38.21
C GLN A 183 4.09 -38.91 37.64
N ALA A 184 3.15 -38.12 38.19
CA ALA A 184 1.78 -38.10 37.69
C ALA A 184 1.70 -37.70 36.20
N THR A 185 2.54 -36.76 35.76
CA THR A 185 2.60 -36.34 34.36
C THR A 185 3.15 -37.44 33.46
N GLU A 186 4.22 -38.13 33.89
CA GLU A 186 4.83 -39.22 33.14
C GLU A 186 3.88 -40.42 32.98
N GLU A 187 3.14 -40.77 34.04
CA GLU A 187 2.10 -41.79 34.01
C GLU A 187 0.97 -41.42 33.04
N MET A 188 0.41 -40.21 33.16
CA MET A 188 -0.65 -39.73 32.27
C MET A 188 -0.18 -39.71 30.81
N LEU A 189 1.04 -39.25 30.54
CA LEU A 189 1.59 -39.21 29.20
C LEU A 189 1.77 -40.61 28.60
N SER A 190 2.26 -41.55 29.40
CA SER A 190 2.41 -42.96 29.01
C SER A 190 1.07 -43.63 28.69
N ASP A 191 0.05 -43.35 29.50
CA ASP A 191 -1.30 -43.86 29.28
C ASP A 191 -1.94 -43.31 28.01
N LEU A 192 -1.82 -42.00 27.79
CA LEU A 192 -2.33 -41.34 26.58
C LEU A 192 -1.67 -41.89 25.32
N VAL A 193 -0.34 -42.04 25.33
CA VAL A 193 0.42 -42.61 24.21
C VAL A 193 -0.02 -44.05 23.95
N ARG A 194 -0.16 -44.86 25.00
CA ARG A 194 -0.59 -46.26 24.91
C ARG A 194 -1.99 -46.40 24.31
N LEU A 195 -2.95 -45.55 24.71
CA LEU A 195 -4.32 -45.58 24.19
C LEU A 195 -4.43 -45.05 22.76
N GLN A 196 -3.63 -44.05 22.40
CA GLN A 196 -3.70 -43.42 21.08
C GLN A 196 -2.98 -44.22 19.99
N GLN A 197 -1.90 -44.93 20.34
CA GLN A 197 -1.08 -45.68 19.39
C GLN A 197 -1.86 -46.65 18.48
N PRO A 198 -2.79 -47.51 18.97
CA PRO A 198 -3.49 -48.47 18.11
C PRO A 198 -4.47 -47.80 17.12
N ARG A 199 -4.82 -46.53 17.34
CA ARG A 199 -5.70 -45.76 16.44
C ARG A 199 -4.95 -45.10 15.29
N MET A 200 -3.62 -45.13 15.31
CA MET A 200 -2.78 -44.54 14.28
C MET A 200 -2.44 -45.57 13.21
N THR A 201 -2.77 -45.24 11.97
CA THR A 201 -2.40 -46.02 10.78
C THR A 201 -1.25 -45.34 10.06
N VAL A 202 -0.27 -46.10 9.56
CA VAL A 202 0.77 -45.55 8.68
C VAL A 202 0.12 -45.16 7.35
N LEU A 203 0.16 -43.88 7.02
CA LEU A 203 -0.36 -43.35 5.76
C LEU A 203 0.81 -43.02 4.82
N PRO A 204 0.78 -43.47 3.54
CA PRO A 204 1.81 -43.14 2.56
C PRO A 204 1.75 -41.67 2.17
N ASP A 205 2.87 -41.12 1.72
CA ASP A 205 2.97 -39.73 1.28
C ASP A 205 2.03 -39.43 0.09
N LEU A 206 1.48 -38.22 0.08
CA LEU A 206 0.73 -37.70 -1.06
C LEU A 206 1.65 -37.00 -2.04
N SER A 207 1.14 -36.81 -3.27
CA SER A 207 1.81 -35.98 -4.27
C SER A 207 2.13 -34.59 -3.70
N THR A 208 3.35 -34.16 -3.97
CA THR A 208 3.80 -32.81 -3.61
C THR A 208 3.04 -31.80 -4.43
N VAL A 209 2.49 -30.80 -3.74
CA VAL A 209 1.90 -29.65 -4.42
C VAL A 209 2.99 -28.59 -4.49
N SER A 210 3.23 -28.06 -5.69
CA SER A 210 4.29 -27.09 -5.87
C SER A 210 3.88 -25.75 -5.27
N TRP A 211 4.82 -25.06 -4.61
CA TRP A 211 4.67 -23.63 -4.29
C TRP A 211 4.38 -22.78 -5.54
N ARG A 212 4.70 -23.30 -6.74
CA ARG A 212 4.41 -22.67 -8.02
C ARG A 212 2.92 -22.42 -8.26
N ASP A 213 2.04 -23.23 -7.66
CA ASP A 213 0.56 -23.18 -7.84
C ASP A 213 -0.14 -22.51 -6.64
N SER A 214 0.61 -21.73 -5.85
CA SER A 214 0.12 -21.05 -4.65
C SER A 214 -0.55 -19.72 -4.97
N ASP A 215 -1.62 -19.41 -4.24
CA ASP A 215 -2.37 -18.15 -4.43
C ASP A 215 -1.51 -16.95 -4.04
N THR A 216 -0.62 -17.11 -3.06
CA THR A 216 0.36 -16.10 -2.66
C THR A 216 1.28 -15.75 -3.83
N ARG A 217 1.83 -16.75 -4.55
CA ARG A 217 2.69 -16.48 -5.70
C ARG A 217 1.95 -15.78 -6.83
N THR A 218 0.71 -16.20 -7.14
CA THR A 218 -0.12 -15.55 -8.16
C THR A 218 -0.40 -14.09 -7.80
N ALA A 219 -0.67 -13.80 -6.53
CA ALA A 219 -0.83 -12.44 -6.03
C ALA A 219 0.44 -11.59 -6.17
N LEU A 220 1.60 -12.11 -5.76
CA LEU A 220 2.90 -11.43 -5.85
C LEU A 220 3.20 -11.01 -7.30
N ASN A 221 3.01 -11.93 -8.25
CA ASN A 221 3.22 -11.65 -9.67
C ASN A 221 2.22 -10.60 -10.20
N ALA A 222 0.95 -10.73 -9.83
CA ALA A 222 -0.07 -9.77 -10.23
C ALA A 222 0.24 -8.35 -9.70
N GLU A 223 0.76 -8.21 -8.48
CA GLU A 223 1.16 -6.92 -7.91
C GLU A 223 2.40 -6.35 -8.60
N ALA A 224 3.43 -7.17 -8.84
CA ALA A 224 4.63 -6.75 -9.60
C ALA A 224 4.28 -6.25 -11.01
N MET A 225 3.39 -6.96 -11.72
CA MET A 225 2.90 -6.56 -13.04
C MET A 225 2.10 -5.25 -12.98
N SER A 226 1.29 -5.06 -11.93
CA SER A 226 0.54 -3.82 -11.70
C SER A 226 1.46 -2.62 -11.48
N ALA A 227 2.59 -2.80 -10.77
CA ALA A 227 3.58 -1.76 -10.59
C ALA A 227 4.33 -1.44 -11.89
N ALA A 228 4.75 -2.47 -12.62
CA ALA A 228 5.51 -2.33 -13.86
C ALA A 228 4.73 -1.60 -14.97
N ILE A 229 3.41 -1.78 -15.03
CA ILE A 229 2.54 -1.21 -16.08
C ILE A 229 1.76 0.00 -15.57
N GLY A 230 1.20 -0.10 -14.36
CA GLY A 230 0.36 0.92 -13.76
C GLY A 230 1.12 2.23 -13.51
N LEU A 231 2.37 2.17 -13.02
CA LEU A 231 3.14 3.37 -12.75
C LEU A 231 3.48 4.15 -14.04
N PRO A 232 4.00 3.55 -15.13
CA PRO A 232 4.16 4.24 -16.41
C PRO A 232 2.85 4.76 -16.99
N LEU A 233 1.76 4.00 -16.93
CA LEU A 233 0.45 4.45 -17.45
C LEU A 233 -0.07 5.67 -16.68
N LEU A 234 0.02 5.66 -15.35
CA LEU A 234 -0.37 6.77 -14.49
C LEU A 234 0.44 8.03 -14.79
N LEU A 235 1.76 7.91 -14.87
CA LEU A 235 2.66 9.01 -15.26
C LEU A 235 2.36 9.51 -16.68
N GLY A 236 2.05 8.60 -17.60
CA GLY A 236 1.64 8.90 -18.97
C GLY A 236 0.33 9.67 -19.05
N LEU A 237 -0.67 9.27 -18.25
CA LEU A 237 -1.97 9.92 -18.13
C LEU A 237 -1.83 11.33 -17.55
N LEU A 238 -1.09 11.48 -16.45
CA LEU A 238 -0.79 12.80 -15.86
C LEU A 238 -0.11 13.73 -16.88
N ALA A 239 0.83 13.20 -17.67
CA ALA A 239 1.49 13.96 -18.73
C ALA A 239 0.55 14.32 -19.89
N LEU A 240 -0.43 13.48 -20.21
CA LEU A 240 -1.46 13.74 -21.23
C LEU A 240 -2.45 14.82 -20.78
N LEU A 241 -2.96 14.70 -19.55
CA LEU A 241 -3.87 15.67 -18.94
C LEU A 241 -3.25 17.07 -18.87
N ARG A 242 -1.94 17.15 -18.60
CA ARG A 242 -1.19 18.41 -18.51
C ARG A 242 -0.83 19.04 -19.86
N ASP A 243 -0.97 18.35 -21.00
CA ASP A 243 -0.49 18.83 -22.30
C ASP A 243 -1.61 19.44 -23.17
N PRO A 244 -1.75 20.78 -23.25
CA PRO A 244 -2.78 21.41 -24.06
C PRO A 244 -2.62 21.15 -25.56
N ALA A 245 -1.40 20.85 -26.02
CA ALA A 245 -1.15 20.56 -27.43
C ALA A 245 -1.70 19.18 -27.85
N SER A 246 -1.76 18.21 -26.93
CA SER A 246 -2.41 16.92 -27.17
C SER A 246 -3.91 17.09 -27.38
N TRP A 247 -4.57 17.85 -26.51
CA TRP A 247 -6.01 18.17 -26.63
C TRP A 247 -6.34 18.98 -27.88
N ARG A 248 -5.53 19.99 -28.22
CA ARG A 248 -5.71 20.77 -29.46
C ARG A 248 -5.60 19.91 -30.70
N ARG A 249 -4.63 18.98 -30.74
CA ARG A 249 -4.49 18.05 -31.86
C ARG A 249 -5.70 17.12 -31.97
N LEU A 250 -6.22 16.61 -30.85
CA LEU A 250 -7.44 15.79 -30.86
C LEU A 250 -8.62 16.57 -31.47
N ARG A 251 -8.83 17.82 -31.04
CA ARG A 251 -9.86 18.70 -31.60
C ARG A 251 -9.65 18.99 -33.09
N SER A 252 -8.39 19.09 -33.56
CA SER A 252 -8.07 19.32 -34.98
C SER A 252 -8.49 18.18 -35.91
N PHE A 253 -8.79 16.98 -35.39
CA PHE A 253 -9.34 15.90 -36.22
C PHE A 253 -10.80 16.14 -36.61
N PHE A 254 -11.53 16.92 -35.82
CA PHE A 254 -12.94 17.23 -36.07
C PHE A 254 -13.14 18.50 -36.91
N SER A 255 -12.06 19.22 -37.25
CA SER A 255 -12.10 20.39 -38.12
C SER A 255 -11.92 20.01 -39.59
N ARG A 256 -12.77 20.56 -40.47
CA ARG A 256 -12.66 20.36 -41.93
C ARG A 256 -11.40 21.05 -42.49
N PRO A 257 -10.57 20.36 -43.30
CA PRO A 257 -9.42 20.98 -43.94
C PRO A 257 -9.89 21.95 -45.03
N VAL A 258 -9.57 23.24 -44.87
CA VAL A 258 -9.77 24.26 -45.90
C VAL A 258 -8.45 24.43 -46.68
N ARG A 259 -8.53 24.61 -48.01
CA ARG A 259 -7.39 24.98 -48.84
C ARG A 259 -7.05 26.44 -48.55
N ASP A 260 -6.14 26.64 -47.61
CA ASP A 260 -5.70 27.96 -47.16
C ASP A 260 -4.29 28.24 -47.71
N GLY A 261 -3.99 29.50 -48.03
CA GLY A 261 -2.68 29.97 -48.49
C GLY A 261 -1.59 29.94 -47.41
N VAL A 262 -1.38 28.77 -46.79
CA VAL A 262 -0.42 28.46 -45.73
C VAL A 262 0.38 27.21 -46.06
N PHE A 263 1.61 27.12 -45.55
CA PHE A 263 2.45 25.93 -45.68
C PHE A 263 2.29 25.00 -44.46
N ARG A 264 1.92 23.73 -44.68
CA ARG A 264 1.60 22.77 -43.61
C ARG A 264 2.75 21.80 -43.36
N VAL A 265 3.25 21.73 -42.12
CA VAL A 265 4.29 20.75 -41.73
C VAL A 265 3.73 19.38 -41.30
N ASP A 266 2.41 19.20 -41.38
CA ASP A 266 1.70 18.03 -40.85
C ASP A 266 2.21 16.70 -41.42
N ARG A 267 2.63 16.66 -42.69
CA ARG A 267 3.15 15.46 -43.36
C ARG A 267 4.38 14.90 -42.63
N LEU A 268 5.35 15.77 -42.35
CA LEU A 268 6.59 15.44 -41.63
C LEU A 268 6.31 15.15 -40.14
N VAL A 269 5.45 15.96 -39.51
CA VAL A 269 5.08 15.82 -38.09
C VAL A 269 4.34 14.51 -37.83
N ASN A 270 3.39 14.12 -38.70
CA ASN A 270 2.65 12.86 -38.56
C ASN A 270 3.56 11.64 -38.70
N MET A 271 4.54 11.68 -39.60
CA MET A 271 5.52 10.59 -39.76
C MET A 271 6.37 10.43 -38.50
N ARG A 272 6.93 11.53 -37.98
CA ARG A 272 7.76 11.53 -36.75
C ARG A 272 7.00 11.09 -35.51
N LEU A 273 5.72 11.46 -35.39
CA LEU A 273 4.89 11.03 -34.27
C LEU A 273 4.46 9.57 -34.38
N ALA A 274 4.17 9.08 -35.59
CA ALA A 274 3.89 7.66 -35.79
C ALA A 274 5.10 6.79 -35.42
N SER A 275 6.30 7.15 -35.87
CA SER A 275 7.51 6.38 -35.54
C SER A 275 7.87 6.43 -34.04
N SER A 276 7.76 7.60 -33.40
CA SER A 276 8.03 7.72 -31.95
C SER A 276 6.99 7.00 -31.10
N THR A 277 5.71 7.00 -31.52
CA THR A 277 4.64 6.26 -30.83
C THR A 277 4.88 4.76 -30.97
N ALA A 278 5.20 4.27 -32.17
CA ALA A 278 5.51 2.86 -32.40
C ALA A 278 6.71 2.41 -31.55
N ALA A 279 7.79 3.19 -31.52
CA ALA A 279 8.96 2.88 -30.70
C ALA A 279 8.60 2.77 -29.21
N VAL A 280 7.79 3.69 -28.68
CA VAL A 280 7.32 3.63 -27.27
C VAL A 280 6.51 2.36 -27.00
N LEU A 281 5.54 2.06 -27.86
CA LEU A 281 4.67 0.90 -27.69
C LEU A 281 5.44 -0.41 -27.79
N VAL A 282 6.40 -0.51 -28.72
CA VAL A 282 7.26 -1.69 -28.85
C VAL A 282 8.08 -1.91 -27.57
N ARG A 283 8.64 -0.86 -26.95
CA ARG A 283 9.37 -1.01 -25.67
C ARG A 283 8.48 -1.55 -24.56
N PHE A 284 7.32 -0.95 -24.36
CA PHE A 284 6.38 -1.40 -23.35
C PHE A 284 5.88 -2.82 -23.63
N CYS A 285 5.71 -3.18 -24.91
CA CYS A 285 5.41 -4.53 -25.33
C CYS A 285 6.55 -5.49 -24.93
N VAL A 286 7.81 -5.15 -25.21
CA VAL A 286 8.98 -5.96 -24.80
C VAL A 286 9.05 -6.09 -23.28
N TYR A 287 8.82 -5.01 -22.52
CA TYR A 287 8.84 -5.06 -21.06
C TYR A 287 7.70 -5.90 -20.49
N ALA A 288 6.48 -5.75 -21.01
CA ALA A 288 5.33 -6.55 -20.59
C ALA A 288 5.56 -8.04 -20.89
N TRP A 289 6.07 -8.37 -22.08
CA TRP A 289 6.40 -9.75 -22.44
C TRP A 289 7.60 -10.31 -21.69
N ALA A 290 8.60 -9.48 -21.34
CA ALA A 290 9.72 -9.92 -20.52
C ALA A 290 9.25 -10.34 -19.13
N ILE A 291 8.37 -9.54 -18.50
CA ILE A 291 7.75 -9.89 -17.22
C ILE A 291 6.84 -11.11 -17.39
N ARG A 292 6.02 -11.16 -18.44
CA ARG A 292 5.15 -12.31 -18.71
C ARG A 292 5.93 -13.61 -18.88
N LEU A 293 7.08 -13.56 -19.55
CA LEU A 293 7.96 -14.71 -19.72
C LEU A 293 8.50 -15.19 -18.36
N THR A 294 8.88 -14.28 -17.47
CA THR A 294 9.35 -14.64 -16.12
C THR A 294 8.28 -15.32 -15.29
N GLU A 295 7.00 -14.94 -15.47
CA GLU A 295 5.86 -15.63 -14.85
C GLU A 295 5.72 -17.06 -15.39
N THR A 296 5.76 -17.24 -16.71
CA THR A 296 5.64 -18.57 -17.35
C THR A 296 6.82 -19.49 -17.04
N LEU A 297 8.02 -18.94 -16.82
CA LEU A 297 9.22 -19.69 -16.45
C LEU A 297 9.36 -19.91 -14.93
N TYR A 298 8.35 -19.48 -14.16
CA TYR A 298 8.32 -19.59 -12.70
C TYR A 298 9.52 -18.96 -11.98
N MET A 299 10.08 -17.88 -12.55
CA MET A 299 11.19 -17.17 -11.93
C MET A 299 10.78 -16.57 -10.57
N GLY A 300 11.71 -16.49 -9.62
CA GLY A 300 11.51 -15.77 -8.37
C GLY A 300 11.52 -14.25 -8.60
N VAL A 301 11.17 -13.48 -7.56
CA VAL A 301 11.13 -12.00 -7.61
C VAL A 301 12.45 -11.41 -8.09
N TRP A 302 13.58 -11.88 -7.56
CA TRP A 302 14.91 -11.41 -7.93
C TRP A 302 15.29 -11.72 -9.38
N ALA A 303 14.98 -12.93 -9.86
CA ALA A 303 15.22 -13.33 -11.24
C ALA A 303 14.33 -12.53 -12.21
N THR A 304 13.08 -12.28 -11.83
CA THR A 304 12.14 -11.42 -12.56
C THR A 304 12.67 -9.99 -12.67
N MET A 305 13.21 -9.45 -11.58
CA MET A 305 13.83 -8.12 -11.58
C MET A 305 15.08 -8.05 -12.45
N ALA A 306 15.97 -9.04 -12.35
CA ALA A 306 17.15 -9.12 -13.20
C ALA A 306 16.77 -9.20 -14.69
N PHE A 307 15.75 -9.99 -15.04
CA PHE A 307 15.27 -10.13 -16.41
C PHE A 307 14.62 -8.85 -16.94
N ALA A 308 13.83 -8.16 -16.12
CA ALA A 308 13.27 -6.86 -16.48
C ALA A 308 14.37 -5.81 -16.72
N VAL A 309 15.40 -5.77 -15.88
CA VAL A 309 16.58 -4.91 -16.07
C VAL A 309 17.32 -5.28 -17.35
N ALA A 310 17.53 -6.57 -17.62
CA ALA A 310 18.16 -7.04 -18.85
C ALA A 310 17.37 -6.64 -20.10
N ALA A 311 16.03 -6.73 -20.07
CA ALA A 311 15.16 -6.29 -21.15
C ALA A 311 15.27 -4.77 -21.39
N VAL A 312 15.33 -3.96 -20.31
CA VAL A 312 15.57 -2.52 -20.40
C VAL A 312 16.94 -2.23 -21.04
N VAL A 313 18.00 -2.88 -20.56
CA VAL A 313 19.36 -2.72 -21.12
C VAL A 313 19.41 -3.14 -22.59
N GLY A 314 18.80 -4.29 -22.93
CA GLY A 314 18.72 -4.79 -24.31
C GLY A 314 18.05 -3.81 -25.27
N VAL A 315 16.91 -3.24 -24.87
CA VAL A 315 16.22 -2.17 -25.63
C VAL A 315 17.15 -0.97 -25.86
N LEU A 316 17.87 -0.52 -24.83
CA LEU A 316 18.76 0.63 -24.94
C LEU A 316 19.97 0.36 -25.85
N VAL A 317 20.52 -0.86 -25.81
CA VAL A 317 21.62 -1.29 -26.69
C VAL A 317 21.16 -1.31 -28.14
N VAL A 318 20.02 -1.94 -28.43
CA VAL A 318 19.43 -1.99 -29.77
C VAL A 318 19.18 -0.57 -30.31
N GLU A 319 18.65 0.32 -29.49
CA GLU A 319 18.46 1.72 -29.87
C GLU A 319 19.77 2.42 -30.20
N ARG A 320 20.81 2.21 -29.38
CA ARG A 320 22.12 2.81 -29.62
C ARG A 320 22.72 2.33 -30.93
N LEU A 321 22.55 1.05 -31.27
CA LEU A 321 23.00 0.48 -32.55
C LEU A 321 22.21 1.04 -33.74
N LEU A 322 20.89 1.15 -33.62
CA LEU A 322 20.03 1.75 -34.65
C LEU A 322 20.35 3.24 -34.86
N HIS A 323 20.65 3.96 -33.78
CA HIS A 323 21.01 5.38 -33.86
C HIS A 323 22.39 5.61 -34.49
N ARG A 324 23.38 4.74 -34.27
CA ARG A 324 24.70 4.83 -34.93
C ARG A 324 24.61 4.78 -36.47
N ARG A 325 23.54 4.21 -37.02
CA ARG A 325 23.31 4.13 -38.47
C ARG A 325 22.70 5.39 -39.09
N HIS A 326 22.20 6.34 -38.28
CA HIS A 326 21.64 7.59 -38.77
C HIS A 326 22.52 8.78 -38.35
N ALA A 327 23.02 9.52 -39.35
CA ALA A 327 23.91 10.66 -39.15
C ALA A 327 23.37 11.67 -38.12
N ASP A 328 24.24 12.08 -37.20
CA ASP A 328 23.95 12.92 -36.04
C ASP A 328 23.21 14.20 -36.42
N ARG A 329 21.91 14.25 -36.10
CA ARG A 329 21.20 15.53 -35.94
C ARG A 329 21.72 16.14 -34.65
N TRP A 330 22.51 17.21 -34.79
CA TRP A 330 23.25 17.91 -33.73
C TRP A 330 22.48 17.97 -32.41
N ARG A 331 22.98 17.28 -31.37
CA ARG A 331 22.56 17.50 -29.98
C ARG A 331 23.37 18.66 -29.44
N PRO A 332 22.80 19.61 -28.67
CA PRO A 332 23.63 20.53 -27.90
C PRO A 332 24.61 19.69 -27.08
N ALA A 333 25.90 20.01 -27.21
CA ALA A 333 27.04 19.27 -26.71
C ALA A 333 27.15 19.30 -25.17
N VAL A 334 26.04 19.25 -24.42
CA VAL A 334 26.06 19.34 -22.94
C VAL A 334 26.91 18.20 -22.37
N PHE A 335 27.02 17.11 -23.13
CA PHE A 335 27.71 15.89 -22.75
C PHE A 335 28.71 15.41 -23.82
N LYS A 336 29.52 16.30 -24.40
CA LYS A 336 30.80 15.90 -25.04
C LYS A 336 31.94 16.05 -24.01
N GLY A 337 33.01 15.26 -24.14
CA GLY A 337 34.14 15.29 -23.19
C GLY A 337 33.73 14.93 -21.76
N TYR A 338 34.17 15.73 -20.79
CA TYR A 338 33.91 15.56 -19.34
C TYR A 338 32.41 15.55 -18.98
N GLY A 339 31.57 16.20 -19.79
CA GLY A 339 30.12 16.15 -19.63
C GLY A 339 29.52 14.73 -19.76
N ARG A 340 30.19 13.81 -20.48
CA ARG A 340 29.74 12.39 -20.54
C ARG A 340 29.78 11.73 -19.16
N ILE A 341 30.77 12.08 -18.35
CA ILE A 341 30.94 11.54 -16.99
C ILE A 341 29.81 12.07 -16.10
N LEU A 342 29.50 13.37 -16.15
CA LEU A 342 28.39 13.96 -15.41
C LEU A 342 27.02 13.38 -15.81
N ALA A 343 26.79 13.14 -17.10
CA ALA A 343 25.58 12.47 -17.57
C ALA A 343 25.51 11.01 -17.11
N ALA A 344 26.64 10.30 -17.15
CA ALA A 344 26.74 8.92 -16.68
C ALA A 344 26.46 8.82 -15.18
N LEU A 345 27.10 9.66 -14.36
CA LEU A 345 26.86 9.75 -12.92
C LEU A 345 25.42 10.13 -12.60
N GLY A 346 24.88 11.17 -13.26
CA GLY A 346 23.48 11.57 -13.08
C GLY A 346 22.51 10.45 -13.45
N SER A 347 22.77 9.72 -14.54
CA SER A 347 21.96 8.58 -14.95
C SER A 347 22.10 7.40 -13.99
N PHE A 348 23.30 7.14 -13.49
CA PHE A 348 23.60 6.09 -12.53
C PHE A 348 22.84 6.31 -11.21
N PHE A 349 23.00 7.47 -10.57
CA PHE A 349 22.28 7.77 -9.32
C PHE A 349 20.77 7.74 -9.50
N THR A 350 20.27 8.26 -10.63
CA THR A 350 18.84 8.21 -10.95
C THR A 350 18.34 6.77 -11.11
N ALA A 351 19.11 5.89 -11.77
CA ALA A 351 18.78 4.48 -11.90
C ALA A 351 18.85 3.73 -10.56
N VAL A 352 19.83 4.03 -9.71
CA VAL A 352 19.96 3.46 -8.36
C VAL A 352 18.76 3.85 -7.49
N ILE A 353 18.39 5.13 -7.44
CA ILE A 353 17.24 5.60 -6.65
C ILE A 353 15.94 5.02 -7.20
N ALA A 354 15.75 5.00 -8.52
CA ALA A 354 14.62 4.35 -9.15
C ALA A 354 14.54 2.85 -8.82
N GLY A 355 15.66 2.14 -8.90
CA GLY A 355 15.76 0.72 -8.56
C GLY A 355 15.43 0.46 -7.09
N GLY A 356 15.97 1.28 -6.18
CA GLY A 356 15.64 1.21 -4.75
C GLY A 356 14.16 1.48 -4.48
N GLY A 357 13.56 2.46 -5.16
CA GLY A 357 12.12 2.73 -5.04
C GLY A 357 11.24 1.60 -5.57
N VAL A 358 11.59 0.99 -6.71
CA VAL A 358 10.91 -0.20 -7.24
C VAL A 358 11.09 -1.39 -6.30
N LEU A 359 12.29 -1.59 -5.74
CA LEU A 359 12.55 -2.64 -4.76
C LEU A 359 11.66 -2.46 -3.51
N LEU A 360 11.51 -1.25 -3.00
CA LEU A 360 10.58 -0.96 -1.89
C LEU A 360 9.13 -1.26 -2.30
N ILE A 361 8.68 -0.86 -3.49
CA ILE A 361 7.34 -1.21 -3.98
C ILE A 361 7.12 -2.73 -3.96
N VAL A 362 8.09 -3.50 -4.47
CA VAL A 362 8.05 -4.95 -4.49
C VAL A 362 8.06 -5.53 -3.07
N LEU A 363 8.99 -5.14 -2.21
CA LEU A 363 9.05 -5.61 -0.81
C LEU A 363 7.78 -5.28 -0.03
N GLY A 364 7.20 -4.10 -0.23
CA GLY A 364 5.95 -3.71 0.40
C GLY A 364 4.76 -4.53 -0.09
N SER A 365 4.73 -4.83 -1.40
CA SER A 365 3.73 -5.71 -2.03
C SER A 365 3.89 -7.16 -1.53
N ASP A 366 5.13 -7.61 -1.36
CA ASP A 366 5.44 -8.95 -0.85
C ASP A 366 4.97 -9.11 0.60
N LEU A 367 5.23 -8.11 1.46
CA LEU A 367 4.75 -8.09 2.84
C LEU A 367 3.22 -8.07 2.93
N GLN A 368 2.55 -7.33 2.05
CA GLN A 368 1.08 -7.34 1.96
C GLN A 368 0.52 -8.69 1.50
N ALA A 369 1.14 -9.29 0.50
CA ALA A 369 0.66 -10.53 -0.11
C ALA A 369 0.94 -11.75 0.78
N MET A 370 2.09 -11.78 1.46
CA MET A 370 2.48 -12.89 2.33
C MET A 370 1.83 -12.79 3.72
N GLY A 371 1.61 -11.58 4.25
CA GLY A 371 1.44 -11.43 5.71
C GLY A 371 2.75 -11.76 6.42
N VAL A 372 2.69 -12.09 7.70
CA VAL A 372 3.90 -12.41 8.51
C VAL A 372 3.83 -13.82 9.08
N SER A 373 4.96 -14.30 9.63
CA SER A 373 5.13 -15.66 10.15
C SER A 373 3.98 -16.06 11.09
N PRO A 374 3.68 -17.36 11.27
CA PRO A 374 2.56 -17.83 12.11
C PRO A 374 2.50 -17.28 13.54
N GLY A 375 3.55 -16.62 14.06
CA GLY A 375 3.58 -16.00 15.39
C GLY A 375 3.35 -14.48 15.44
N SER A 376 2.96 -13.83 14.34
CA SER A 376 2.87 -12.35 14.27
C SER A 376 1.58 -11.88 13.59
N SER A 377 1.25 -10.59 13.71
CA SER A 377 -0.04 -10.06 13.22
C SER A 377 -0.03 -9.76 11.72
N ASP A 378 -0.90 -10.44 10.96
CA ASP A 378 -1.17 -10.19 9.53
C ASP A 378 -1.57 -8.73 9.28
N TYR A 379 -2.29 -8.15 10.23
CA TYR A 379 -2.72 -6.78 10.20
C TYR A 379 -1.55 -5.78 10.16
N VAL A 380 -0.59 -5.93 11.07
CA VAL A 380 0.61 -5.07 11.13
C VAL A 380 1.42 -5.20 9.85
N ALA A 381 1.59 -6.43 9.35
CA ALA A 381 2.32 -6.68 8.10
C ALA A 381 1.68 -6.00 6.89
N THR A 382 0.36 -6.06 6.79
CA THR A 382 -0.38 -5.43 5.69
C THR A 382 -0.26 -3.90 5.74
N GLY A 383 -0.34 -3.30 6.93
CA GLY A 383 -0.13 -1.86 7.13
C GLY A 383 1.30 -1.44 6.79
N PHE A 384 2.30 -2.14 7.33
CA PHE A 384 3.70 -1.86 7.08
C PHE A 384 4.10 -2.03 5.61
N GLY A 385 3.61 -3.09 4.95
CA GLY A 385 3.79 -3.30 3.51
C GLY A 385 3.17 -2.17 2.68
N SER A 386 2.00 -1.65 3.07
CA SER A 386 1.36 -0.48 2.44
C SER A 386 2.25 0.76 2.52
N LEU A 387 2.79 1.03 3.70
CA LEU A 387 3.68 2.16 3.94
C LEU A 387 4.95 2.07 3.10
N ILE A 388 5.64 0.93 3.12
CA ILE A 388 6.85 0.69 2.32
C ILE A 388 6.56 0.92 0.83
N ARG A 389 5.41 0.43 0.34
CA ARG A 389 5.02 0.60 -1.06
C ARG A 389 4.83 2.08 -1.43
N VAL A 390 4.17 2.86 -0.58
CA VAL A 390 4.01 4.30 -0.77
C VAL A 390 5.37 5.01 -0.78
N ILE A 391 6.25 4.71 0.18
CA ILE A 391 7.60 5.27 0.23
C ILE A 391 8.33 4.95 -1.08
N GLY A 392 8.25 3.71 -1.55
CA GLY A 392 8.81 3.30 -2.84
C GLY A 392 8.30 4.15 -4.01
N VAL A 393 6.99 4.42 -4.10
CA VAL A 393 6.43 5.32 -5.13
C VAL A 393 7.01 6.74 -5.02
N VAL A 394 7.12 7.29 -3.81
CA VAL A 394 7.70 8.63 -3.58
C VAL A 394 9.17 8.66 -4.01
N VAL A 395 9.96 7.65 -3.64
CA VAL A 395 11.37 7.52 -4.04
C VAL A 395 11.50 7.46 -5.56
N VAL A 396 10.64 6.70 -6.24
CA VAL A 396 10.61 6.66 -7.71
C VAL A 396 10.26 8.03 -8.33
N LEU A 397 9.31 8.77 -7.76
CA LEU A 397 8.97 10.12 -8.23
C LEU A 397 10.15 11.11 -8.05
N LEU A 398 10.95 10.93 -7.01
CA LEU A 398 12.13 11.75 -6.72
C LEU A 398 13.39 11.30 -7.50
N ALA A 399 13.36 10.14 -8.15
CA ALA A 399 14.53 9.55 -8.81
C ALA A 399 15.20 10.48 -9.84
N LEU A 400 14.45 11.40 -10.45
CA LEU A 400 14.94 12.34 -11.48
C LEU A 400 15.74 13.55 -10.93
N VAL A 401 15.73 13.79 -9.63
CA VAL A 401 16.41 14.95 -9.00
C VAL A 401 17.92 14.96 -9.26
N PRO A 402 18.68 13.86 -9.10
CA PRO A 402 20.12 13.83 -9.38
C PRO A 402 20.44 14.18 -10.84
N PHE A 403 19.66 13.65 -11.79
CA PHE A 403 19.84 13.98 -13.20
C PHE A 403 19.57 15.47 -13.48
N ILE A 404 18.59 16.08 -12.81
CA ILE A 404 18.33 17.52 -12.91
C ILE A 404 19.52 18.34 -12.43
N LEU A 405 20.09 17.96 -11.28
CA LEU A 405 21.24 18.63 -10.69
C LEU A 405 22.47 18.49 -11.60
N MET A 406 22.76 17.28 -12.09
CA MET A 406 23.88 17.02 -13.00
C MET A 406 23.71 17.72 -14.36
N ARG A 407 22.49 17.77 -14.90
CA ARG A 407 22.18 18.55 -16.12
C ARG A 407 22.41 20.04 -15.91
N ARG A 408 22.12 20.59 -14.71
CA ARG A 408 22.44 22.00 -14.38
C ARG A 408 23.94 22.24 -14.31
N LEU A 409 24.70 21.31 -13.74
CA LEU A 409 26.17 21.42 -13.64
C LEU A 409 26.84 21.34 -15.03
N GLY A 410 26.40 20.42 -15.89
CA GLY A 410 26.91 20.27 -17.26
C GLY A 410 26.73 21.52 -18.14
N MET A 411 25.78 22.40 -17.83
CA MET A 411 25.59 23.65 -18.59
C MET A 411 26.71 24.67 -18.42
N ARG A 412 27.44 24.65 -17.30
CA ARG A 412 28.63 25.50 -17.15
C ARG A 412 29.68 25.17 -18.21
N TYR A 413 29.82 23.89 -18.54
CA TYR A 413 30.75 23.40 -19.54
C TYR A 413 30.31 23.70 -20.99
N LEU A 414 29.00 23.62 -21.27
CA LEU A 414 28.48 23.96 -22.60
C LEU A 414 28.77 25.43 -22.97
N ARG A 415 28.70 26.36 -22.00
CA ARG A 415 28.99 27.78 -22.23
C ARG A 415 30.40 27.99 -22.78
N GLN A 416 31.38 27.33 -22.16
CA GLN A 416 32.79 27.38 -22.60
C GLN A 416 32.97 26.80 -24.00
N GLN A 417 32.23 25.75 -24.37
CA GLN A 417 32.31 25.18 -25.72
C GLN A 417 31.67 26.06 -26.80
N VAL A 418 30.58 26.76 -26.49
CA VAL A 418 29.94 27.67 -27.46
C VAL A 418 30.85 28.86 -27.75
N GLU A 419 31.56 29.36 -26.74
CA GLU A 419 32.59 30.41 -26.92
C GLU A 419 33.76 29.96 -27.81
N GLN A 420 33.99 28.65 -27.93
CA GLN A 420 35.07 28.05 -28.72
C GLN A 420 34.63 27.56 -30.13
N ASP A 421 33.32 27.60 -30.46
CA ASP A 421 32.81 27.12 -31.75
C ASP A 421 33.04 28.16 -32.85
N GLN A 422 33.86 27.81 -33.86
CA GLN A 422 34.25 28.73 -34.93
C GLN A 422 33.19 28.90 -36.04
N ARG A 423 32.07 28.15 -36.00
CA ARG A 423 31.02 28.26 -37.03
C ARG A 423 30.24 29.57 -36.90
N ARG A 424 29.69 30.07 -38.00
CA ARG A 424 28.87 31.31 -38.00
C ARG A 424 27.68 31.18 -37.03
N PRO A 425 27.44 32.17 -36.15
CA PRO A 425 26.44 32.06 -35.10
C PRO A 425 25.01 32.12 -35.64
N THR A 426 24.10 31.56 -34.86
CA THR A 426 22.65 31.67 -35.05
C THR A 426 22.08 32.55 -33.94
N LEU A 427 21.59 33.74 -34.28
CA LEU A 427 21.04 34.67 -33.29
C LEU A 427 19.61 34.28 -32.92
N MET A 428 19.34 34.14 -31.63
CA MET A 428 18.00 33.94 -31.10
C MET A 428 17.57 35.15 -30.26
N LEU A 429 16.57 35.88 -30.75
CA LEU A 429 15.95 37.00 -30.05
C LEU A 429 14.59 36.60 -29.50
N ARG A 430 14.21 37.15 -28.35
CA ARG A 430 12.98 36.77 -27.64
C ARG A 430 12.62 37.81 -26.60
N SER A 431 11.33 37.88 -26.30
CA SER A 431 10.87 38.63 -25.12
C SER A 431 11.17 37.87 -23.83
N PHE A 432 11.80 38.52 -22.85
CA PHE A 432 12.09 37.94 -21.53
C PHE A 432 10.84 37.44 -20.78
N ALA A 433 9.66 38.00 -21.09
CA ALA A 433 8.39 37.57 -20.53
C ALA A 433 8.02 36.12 -20.89
N ASP A 434 8.61 35.57 -21.96
CA ASP A 434 8.33 34.22 -22.46
C ASP A 434 9.35 33.15 -22.03
N ASP A 435 10.41 33.51 -21.28
CA ASP A 435 11.48 32.61 -20.79
C ASP A 435 11.00 31.39 -20.01
N ARG A 436 9.86 31.53 -19.33
CA ARG A 436 9.28 30.48 -18.47
C ARG A 436 8.29 29.58 -19.21
N ARG A 437 8.03 29.82 -20.50
CA ARG A 437 7.11 28.98 -21.28
C ARG A 437 7.68 27.59 -21.44
N THR A 438 6.83 26.59 -21.22
CA THR A 438 7.20 25.18 -21.35
C THR A 438 6.27 24.47 -22.31
N LEU A 439 6.77 23.40 -22.92
CA LEU A 439 6.02 22.56 -23.84
C LEU A 439 6.40 21.11 -23.67
N ARG A 440 5.51 20.20 -24.09
CA ARG A 440 5.76 18.78 -23.94
C ARG A 440 6.83 18.31 -24.91
N ALA A 441 7.94 17.77 -24.40
CA ALA A 441 8.96 17.10 -25.20
C ALA A 441 8.55 15.62 -25.40
N ARG A 442 8.14 15.27 -26.62
CA ARG A 442 7.71 13.93 -27.04
C ARG A 442 8.86 13.09 -27.58
N ARG A 443 9.95 13.75 -27.97
CA ARG A 443 11.14 13.12 -28.51
C ARG A 443 12.03 12.47 -27.44
N LEU A 444 12.38 11.21 -27.69
CA LEU A 444 13.14 10.33 -26.79
C LEU A 444 14.62 10.22 -27.17
N ASP A 445 14.97 10.59 -28.41
CA ASP A 445 16.35 10.81 -28.82
C ASP A 445 16.99 11.86 -27.90
N ARG A 446 16.28 12.93 -27.57
CA ARG A 446 16.75 14.00 -26.65
C ARG A 446 16.78 13.60 -25.17
N ALA A 447 16.08 12.52 -24.80
CA ALA A 447 15.91 12.08 -23.43
C ALA A 447 17.06 11.17 -22.96
N SER A 448 17.50 11.34 -21.71
CA SER A 448 18.35 10.35 -21.05
C SER A 448 17.64 9.00 -20.92
N VAL A 449 18.39 7.91 -20.71
CA VAL A 449 17.84 6.57 -20.45
C VAL A 449 16.70 6.61 -19.45
N VAL A 450 16.83 7.47 -18.44
CA VAL A 450 15.90 7.54 -17.33
C VAL A 450 14.72 8.46 -17.63
N GLU A 451 14.89 9.53 -18.42
CA GLU A 451 13.76 10.30 -18.97
C GLU A 451 12.90 9.46 -19.94
N ARG A 452 13.50 8.47 -20.62
CA ARG A 452 12.77 7.48 -21.43
C ARG A 452 11.92 6.54 -20.59
N LEU A 453 12.35 6.22 -19.37
CA LEU A 453 11.64 5.35 -18.41
C LEU A 453 10.56 6.11 -17.60
N PHE A 454 10.87 7.33 -17.12
CA PHE A 454 10.01 8.10 -16.20
C PHE A 454 9.18 9.22 -16.83
N MET A 455 9.13 9.28 -18.16
CA MET A 455 8.24 10.20 -18.90
C MET A 455 8.35 11.68 -18.47
N ARG A 456 9.54 12.16 -18.10
CA ARG A 456 9.72 13.57 -17.76
C ARG A 456 9.56 14.40 -19.04
N ARG A 457 8.48 15.17 -19.11
CA ARG A 457 7.95 15.55 -20.43
C ARG A 457 7.80 17.04 -20.70
N PHE A 458 8.35 17.95 -19.89
CA PHE A 458 8.24 19.39 -20.18
C PHE A 458 9.60 20.09 -20.23
N GLU A 459 9.93 20.67 -21.37
CA GLU A 459 11.12 21.51 -21.60
C GLU A 459 10.70 22.96 -21.83
N ARG A 460 11.62 23.92 -21.65
CA ARG A 460 11.35 25.32 -21.99
C ARG A 460 11.22 25.46 -23.51
N PHE A 461 10.33 26.35 -23.96
CA PHE A 461 10.16 26.63 -25.38
C PHE A 461 11.47 27.10 -26.03
N GLU A 462 12.23 27.92 -25.31
CA GLU A 462 13.57 28.35 -25.69
C GLU A 462 14.51 27.16 -25.96
N GLU A 463 14.58 26.17 -25.05
CA GLU A 463 15.45 25.00 -25.21
C GLU A 463 15.13 24.21 -26.47
N VAL A 464 13.84 24.07 -26.78
CA VAL A 464 13.37 23.32 -27.96
C VAL A 464 13.72 24.05 -29.26
N ALA A 465 13.54 25.37 -29.29
CA ALA A 465 13.90 26.21 -30.43
C ALA A 465 15.43 26.28 -30.61
N ALA A 466 16.18 26.57 -29.53
CA ALA A 466 17.64 26.61 -29.54
C ALA A 466 18.22 25.27 -30.01
N SER A 467 17.72 24.14 -29.52
CA SER A 467 18.17 22.81 -29.97
C SER A 467 17.92 22.55 -31.45
N ALA A 468 16.88 23.12 -32.06
CA ALA A 468 16.63 22.98 -33.49
C ALA A 468 17.56 23.87 -34.33
N LEU A 469 17.84 25.08 -33.85
CA LEU A 469 18.73 26.07 -34.49
C LEU A 469 20.21 25.67 -34.43
N ALA A 470 20.60 25.05 -33.32
CA ALA A 470 21.92 24.58 -32.97
C ALA A 470 22.59 23.69 -34.04
N VAL A 471 21.80 22.99 -34.86
CA VAL A 471 22.30 22.20 -36.01
C VAL A 471 23.01 23.07 -37.05
N HIS A 472 22.59 24.33 -37.17
CA HIS A 472 23.07 25.25 -38.21
C HIS A 472 24.32 26.01 -37.74
N GLY A 473 24.41 26.41 -36.47
CA GLY A 473 25.59 27.04 -35.88
C GLY A 473 25.44 27.24 -34.36
N PRO A 474 26.45 27.77 -33.65
CA PRO A 474 26.34 28.10 -32.23
C PRO A 474 25.20 29.10 -32.01
N VAL A 475 24.29 28.81 -31.08
CA VAL A 475 23.11 29.65 -30.84
C VAL A 475 23.44 30.69 -29.77
N GLU A 476 23.36 31.96 -30.14
CA GLU A 476 23.61 33.09 -29.25
C GLU A 476 22.30 33.83 -28.94
N THR A 477 22.11 34.29 -27.70
CA THR A 477 20.96 35.09 -27.27
C THR A 477 21.39 36.16 -26.26
N LEU A 478 20.50 37.10 -25.96
CA LEU A 478 20.75 38.18 -24.99
C LEU A 478 20.32 37.75 -23.59
N SER A 479 21.11 38.09 -22.57
CA SER A 479 20.73 37.95 -21.15
C SER A 479 19.97 39.18 -20.64
N GLN A 480 19.13 39.00 -19.64
CA GLN A 480 18.53 40.12 -18.90
C GLN A 480 19.60 40.76 -18.00
N VAL A 481 19.64 42.10 -17.94
CA VAL A 481 20.53 42.83 -17.03
C VAL A 481 20.20 42.45 -15.57
N GLY A 482 21.21 42.01 -14.80
CA GLY A 482 21.05 41.57 -13.40
C GLY A 482 20.61 40.10 -13.18
N GLU A 483 20.62 39.26 -14.22
CA GLU A 483 20.23 37.85 -14.10
C GLU A 483 21.23 37.00 -13.27
N LYS A 484 20.75 36.18 -12.33
CA LYS A 484 21.60 35.28 -11.51
C LYS A 484 22.27 34.20 -12.35
N LEU A 485 23.60 34.12 -12.28
CA LEU A 485 24.42 33.11 -12.93
C LEU A 485 24.55 31.84 -12.04
N PRO A 486 24.63 30.62 -12.61
CA PRO A 486 24.49 30.30 -14.04
C PRO A 486 23.01 30.36 -14.50
N PRO A 487 22.74 30.91 -15.70
CA PRO A 487 21.38 31.07 -16.18
C PRO A 487 20.76 29.71 -16.53
N PRO A 488 19.42 29.62 -16.59
CA PRO A 488 18.72 28.41 -16.97
C PRO A 488 18.99 27.98 -18.44
N LEU A 489 18.87 26.66 -18.68
CA LEU A 489 19.12 25.92 -19.93
C LEU A 489 18.64 26.63 -21.22
N GLY A 490 19.44 26.64 -22.29
CA GLY A 490 19.08 27.26 -23.58
C GLY A 490 20.27 27.62 -24.49
N ALA A 491 20.12 28.71 -25.25
CA ALA A 491 21.17 29.31 -26.08
C ALA A 491 22.29 29.94 -25.22
N ALA A 492 23.50 30.11 -25.78
CA ALA A 492 24.57 30.83 -25.08
C ALA A 492 24.20 32.31 -24.94
N ARG A 493 24.24 32.83 -23.70
CA ARG A 493 23.80 34.19 -23.41
C ARG A 493 24.98 35.16 -23.41
N ARG A 494 24.91 36.22 -24.23
CA ARG A 494 25.79 37.38 -24.14
C ARG A 494 25.14 38.47 -23.28
N SER A 495 25.91 38.99 -22.34
CA SER A 495 25.54 40.10 -21.49
C SER A 495 26.15 41.39 -22.01
N PHE A 496 25.32 42.40 -22.21
CA PHE A 496 25.72 43.76 -22.56
C PHE A 496 25.31 44.72 -21.45
N SER A 497 26.02 45.86 -21.34
CA SER A 497 25.60 46.98 -20.51
C SER A 497 24.36 47.66 -21.13
N MET A 498 23.62 48.46 -20.34
CA MET A 498 22.48 49.24 -20.86
C MET A 498 22.89 50.33 -21.86
N ALA A 499 24.16 50.74 -21.89
CA ALA A 499 24.67 51.70 -22.87
C ALA A 499 24.95 51.01 -24.21
N ASP A 500 25.50 49.79 -24.19
CA ASP A 500 26.08 49.15 -25.39
C ASP A 500 25.16 48.13 -26.07
N TRP A 501 24.04 47.75 -25.44
CA TRP A 501 23.22 46.62 -25.92
C TRP A 501 22.65 46.83 -27.33
N LYS A 502 22.32 48.07 -27.72
CA LYS A 502 21.79 48.36 -29.07
C LYS A 502 22.83 48.09 -30.15
N ASP A 503 24.09 48.47 -29.92
CA ASP A 503 25.18 48.23 -30.86
C ASP A 503 25.56 46.75 -30.89
N GLY A 504 25.56 46.09 -29.73
CA GLY A 504 25.72 44.64 -29.64
C GLY A 504 24.67 43.85 -30.45
N VAL A 505 23.40 44.26 -30.40
CA VAL A 505 22.34 43.64 -31.22
C VAL A 505 22.62 43.81 -32.72
N ARG A 506 23.05 44.98 -33.17
CA ARG A 506 23.37 45.24 -34.59
C ARG A 506 24.54 44.38 -35.07
N GLU A 507 25.61 44.28 -34.27
CA GLU A 507 26.75 43.42 -34.56
C GLU A 507 26.33 41.95 -34.69
N LEU A 508 25.52 41.47 -33.74
CA LEU A 508 25.01 40.09 -33.74
C LEU A 508 24.14 39.81 -34.96
N ILE A 509 23.28 40.75 -35.37
CA ILE A 509 22.48 40.64 -36.61
C ILE A 509 23.39 40.52 -37.83
N GLY A 510 24.46 41.33 -37.91
CA GLY A 510 25.40 41.32 -39.03
C GLY A 510 26.12 39.97 -39.17
N ARG A 511 26.68 39.45 -38.07
CA ARG A 511 27.51 38.24 -38.03
C ARG A 511 26.73 36.93 -38.15
N SER A 512 25.43 36.93 -37.84
CA SER A 512 24.63 35.72 -37.76
C SER A 512 24.19 35.19 -39.11
N GLN A 513 24.44 33.91 -39.41
CA GLN A 513 23.99 33.30 -40.66
C GLN A 513 22.47 33.03 -40.70
N LEU A 514 21.85 32.89 -39.54
CA LEU A 514 20.42 32.63 -39.35
C LEU A 514 19.95 33.40 -38.13
N ILE A 515 18.78 34.01 -38.20
CA ILE A 515 18.17 34.77 -37.10
C ILE A 515 16.83 34.13 -36.76
N CYS A 516 16.56 33.91 -35.48
CA CYS A 516 15.29 33.38 -34.99
C CYS A 516 14.71 34.32 -33.95
N VAL A 517 13.52 34.84 -34.20
CA VAL A 517 12.83 35.75 -33.28
C VAL A 517 11.62 35.04 -32.70
N THR A 518 11.58 34.86 -31.38
CA THR A 518 10.35 34.43 -30.70
C THR A 518 9.43 35.64 -30.56
N VAL A 519 8.35 35.66 -31.36
CA VAL A 519 7.44 36.80 -31.47
C VAL A 519 6.74 37.07 -30.14
N GLY A 520 7.03 38.24 -29.58
CA GLY A 520 6.42 38.79 -28.37
C GLY A 520 5.72 40.12 -28.66
N ARG A 521 5.34 40.82 -27.60
CA ARG A 521 4.66 42.13 -27.68
C ARG A 521 5.40 43.24 -26.92
N SER A 522 6.66 43.03 -26.57
CA SER A 522 7.47 44.04 -25.88
C SER A 522 8.05 45.06 -26.85
N GLU A 523 8.14 46.31 -26.44
CA GLU A 523 8.70 47.40 -27.24
C GLU A 523 10.16 47.13 -27.67
N SER A 524 10.99 46.58 -26.77
CA SER A 524 12.39 46.23 -27.06
C SER A 524 12.51 45.25 -28.24
N LEU A 525 11.66 44.22 -28.26
CA LEU A 525 11.63 43.21 -29.32
C LEU A 525 11.11 43.81 -30.63
N LEU A 526 10.18 44.76 -30.57
CA LEU A 526 9.71 45.48 -31.75
C LEU A 526 10.85 46.28 -32.40
N TRP A 527 11.66 46.97 -31.59
CA TRP A 527 12.86 47.66 -32.05
C TRP A 527 13.85 46.68 -32.71
N GLU A 528 14.11 45.53 -32.08
CA GLU A 528 14.98 44.48 -32.63
C GLU A 528 14.50 43.98 -34.01
N ILE A 529 13.19 43.75 -34.18
CA ILE A 529 12.60 43.34 -35.47
C ILE A 529 12.80 44.42 -36.54
N ARG A 530 12.66 45.70 -36.19
CA ARG A 530 12.93 46.81 -37.13
C ARG A 530 14.41 46.87 -37.54
N GLN A 531 15.34 46.57 -36.62
CA GLN A 531 16.76 46.51 -36.96
C GLN A 531 17.09 45.36 -37.93
N ILE A 532 16.44 44.19 -37.78
CA ILE A 532 16.58 43.08 -38.74
C ILE A 532 16.12 43.50 -40.13
N ARG A 533 14.99 44.22 -40.23
CA ARG A 533 14.47 44.77 -41.49
C ARG A 533 15.44 45.79 -42.09
N ALA A 534 15.92 46.74 -41.31
CA ALA A 534 16.88 47.76 -41.76
C ALA A 534 18.19 47.14 -42.26
N ALA A 535 18.64 46.03 -41.65
CA ALA A 535 19.83 45.29 -42.06
C ALA A 535 19.62 44.36 -43.27
N GLY A 536 18.44 44.36 -43.91
CA GLY A 536 18.13 43.48 -45.04
C GLY A 536 18.14 41.98 -44.70
N ALA A 537 18.04 41.62 -43.42
CA ALA A 537 18.25 40.26 -42.94
C ALA A 537 16.97 39.42 -42.89
N LEU A 538 15.84 39.91 -43.40
CA LEU A 538 14.55 39.21 -43.36
C LEU A 538 14.56 37.86 -44.08
N GLY A 539 15.28 37.75 -45.20
CA GLY A 539 15.42 36.50 -45.97
C GLY A 539 16.09 35.35 -45.20
N ARG A 540 16.82 35.65 -44.13
CA ARG A 540 17.47 34.67 -43.22
C ARG A 540 16.87 34.67 -41.81
N THR A 541 15.66 35.23 -41.64
CA THR A 541 14.98 35.35 -40.34
C THR A 541 13.76 34.44 -40.24
N ILE A 542 13.63 33.76 -39.09
CA ILE A 542 12.49 32.92 -38.71
C ILE A 542 11.75 33.57 -37.54
N PHE A 543 10.50 33.98 -37.74
CA PHE A 543 9.65 34.51 -36.68
C PHE A 543 8.81 33.39 -36.05
N LEU A 544 9.24 32.84 -34.91
CA LEU A 544 8.55 31.77 -34.20
C LEU A 544 7.45 32.31 -33.27
N LEU A 545 6.25 31.73 -33.36
CA LEU A 545 5.17 32.04 -32.43
C LEU A 545 5.20 31.05 -31.25
N PRO A 546 5.38 31.51 -30.01
CA PRO A 546 5.44 30.59 -28.87
C PRO A 546 4.06 29.97 -28.56
N PRO A 547 4.02 28.83 -27.85
CA PRO A 547 2.79 28.11 -27.54
C PRO A 547 1.91 28.95 -26.63
N THR A 548 0.96 29.64 -27.25
CA THR A 548 0.00 30.57 -26.61
C THR A 548 -1.42 30.14 -26.95
N ARG A 549 -2.41 30.82 -26.35
CA ARG A 549 -3.81 30.70 -26.75
C ARG A 549 -4.00 31.44 -28.08
N ARG A 550 -4.95 30.99 -28.91
CA ARG A 550 -5.22 31.58 -30.24
C ARG A 550 -5.42 33.11 -30.21
N ARG A 551 -6.10 33.65 -29.19
CA ARG A 551 -6.26 35.11 -29.01
C ARG A 551 -4.90 35.83 -28.88
N GLU A 552 -4.01 35.33 -28.04
CA GLU A 552 -2.68 35.91 -27.83
C GLU A 552 -1.75 35.72 -29.05
N GLN A 553 -1.88 34.58 -29.75
CA GLN A 553 -1.17 34.34 -31.01
C GLN A 553 -1.56 35.38 -32.09
N ARG A 554 -2.87 35.71 -32.21
CA ARG A 554 -3.35 36.73 -33.15
C ARG A 554 -2.84 38.13 -32.80
N LEU A 555 -2.81 38.51 -31.51
CA LEU A 555 -2.22 39.79 -31.07
C LEU A 555 -0.73 39.88 -31.43
N ARG A 556 0.03 38.79 -31.24
CA ARG A 556 1.45 38.72 -31.61
C ARG A 556 1.69 38.80 -33.11
N LEU A 557 0.83 38.17 -33.90
CA LEU A 557 0.84 38.30 -35.36
C LEU A 557 0.55 39.73 -35.82
N ALA A 558 -0.38 40.43 -35.17
CA ALA A 558 -0.68 41.83 -35.51
C ALA A 558 0.50 42.76 -35.20
N VAL A 559 1.18 42.55 -34.06
CA VAL A 559 2.43 43.27 -33.75
C VAL A 559 3.52 42.97 -34.78
N LEU A 560 3.65 41.72 -35.23
CA LEU A 560 4.61 41.35 -36.27
C LEU A 560 4.29 42.02 -37.62
N GLY A 561 3.02 42.04 -38.03
CA GLY A 561 2.58 42.72 -39.26
C GLY A 561 2.86 44.21 -39.23
N HIS A 562 2.54 44.86 -38.10
CA HIS A 562 2.87 46.27 -37.88
C HIS A 562 4.39 46.53 -37.93
N ALA A 563 5.22 45.64 -37.37
CA ALA A 563 6.67 45.78 -37.38
C ALA A 563 7.29 45.66 -38.80
N LEU A 564 6.74 44.75 -39.59
CA LEU A 564 7.26 44.42 -40.92
C LEU A 564 6.61 45.23 -42.05
N GLY A 565 5.50 45.92 -41.77
CA GLY A 565 4.71 46.61 -42.79
C GLY A 565 3.94 45.64 -43.70
N ILE A 566 3.48 44.52 -43.14
CA ILE A 566 2.74 43.47 -43.86
C ILE A 566 1.26 43.60 -43.52
N GLU A 567 0.43 43.60 -44.55
CA GLU A 567 -1.03 43.64 -44.41
C GLU A 567 -1.56 42.46 -43.61
N TRP A 568 -2.57 42.71 -42.76
CA TRP A 568 -3.14 41.67 -41.88
C TRP A 568 -3.72 40.49 -42.67
N SER A 569 -4.26 40.75 -43.86
CA SER A 569 -4.80 39.74 -44.78
C SER A 569 -3.75 38.73 -45.25
N GLU A 570 -2.47 39.12 -45.25
CA GLU A 570 -1.37 38.22 -45.59
C GLU A 570 -0.92 37.35 -44.42
N LEU A 571 -1.20 37.77 -43.18
CA LEU A 571 -0.75 37.12 -41.94
C LEU A 571 -1.81 36.22 -41.27
N ASP A 572 -3.10 36.58 -41.31
CA ASP A 572 -4.18 35.80 -40.67
C ASP A 572 -4.80 34.75 -41.60
N ARG A 573 -3.97 33.80 -42.05
CA ARG A 573 -4.41 32.72 -42.95
C ARG A 573 -4.69 31.39 -42.22
N ALA A 574 -4.57 31.33 -40.89
CA ALA A 574 -4.75 30.11 -40.10
C ALA A 574 -6.20 29.90 -39.63
N ARG A 575 -6.84 28.83 -40.11
CA ARG A 575 -8.23 28.48 -39.80
C ARG A 575 -8.37 27.50 -38.62
N ALA A 576 -9.61 27.24 -38.22
CA ALA A 576 -9.93 26.30 -37.14
C ALA A 576 -9.26 24.95 -37.39
N GLY A 577 -8.54 24.42 -36.39
CA GLY A 577 -7.76 23.18 -36.52
C GLY A 577 -6.30 23.36 -36.96
N THR A 578 -5.86 24.58 -37.23
CA THR A 578 -4.46 24.91 -37.51
C THR A 578 -3.94 26.03 -36.60
N GLU A 579 -2.67 25.93 -36.24
CA GLU A 579 -1.97 26.87 -35.37
C GLU A 579 -0.72 27.37 -36.10
N VAL A 580 -0.48 28.69 -36.07
CA VAL A 580 0.71 29.28 -36.67
C VAL A 580 1.93 28.99 -35.81
N LEU A 581 2.93 28.35 -36.40
CA LEU A 581 4.17 27.95 -35.73
C LEU A 581 5.30 28.94 -36.01
N ALA A 582 5.42 29.36 -37.28
CA ALA A 582 6.43 30.30 -37.74
C ALA A 582 5.92 31.16 -38.89
N VAL A 583 6.49 32.35 -39.04
CA VAL A 583 6.39 33.21 -40.23
C VAL A 583 7.81 33.43 -40.75
N THR A 584 8.00 33.27 -42.05
CA THR A 584 9.28 33.47 -42.73
C THR A 584 9.07 34.40 -43.92
N LEU A 585 10.13 35.10 -44.37
CA LEU A 585 10.07 35.95 -45.57
C LEU A 585 11.09 35.50 -46.61
N PRO A 586 11.00 34.26 -47.12
CA PRO A 586 11.85 33.84 -48.23
C PRO A 586 11.53 34.72 -49.44
N PHE A 587 12.55 35.38 -50.00
CA PHE A 587 12.41 36.28 -51.16
C PHE A 587 11.44 37.45 -50.91
N ASP A 588 11.45 38.01 -49.69
CA ASP A 588 10.67 39.18 -49.26
C ASP A 588 9.13 38.99 -49.27
N SER A 589 8.65 37.76 -49.41
CA SER A 589 7.22 37.43 -49.36
C SER A 589 6.88 36.59 -48.12
N PRO A 590 5.81 36.92 -47.35
CA PRO A 590 5.49 36.19 -46.14
C PRO A 590 4.97 34.77 -46.42
N VAL A 591 5.65 33.78 -45.84
CA VAL A 591 5.24 32.38 -45.82
C VAL A 591 4.85 32.01 -44.39
N ILE A 592 3.57 31.67 -44.20
CA ILE A 592 3.03 31.22 -42.91
C ILE A 592 3.17 29.71 -42.81
N VAL A 593 3.94 29.25 -41.82
CA VAL A 593 4.13 27.84 -41.51
C VAL A 593 3.18 27.44 -40.38
N VAL A 594 2.27 26.51 -40.66
CA VAL A 594 1.25 26.04 -39.71
C VAL A 594 1.35 24.55 -39.42
N GLY A 595 0.79 24.14 -38.29
CA GLY A 595 0.57 22.73 -37.97
C GLY A 595 -0.68 22.52 -37.11
N ARG A 596 -1.10 21.27 -36.93
CA ARG A 596 -2.30 20.92 -36.13
C ARG A 596 -2.24 21.28 -34.64
N ALA A 597 -1.03 21.36 -34.07
CA ALA A 597 -0.85 21.75 -32.67
C ALA A 597 0.59 22.24 -32.40
N PRO A 598 0.79 23.25 -31.54
CA PRO A 598 2.11 23.73 -31.17
C PRO A 598 2.78 22.80 -30.15
N ASN A 599 3.40 21.73 -30.64
CA ASN A 599 4.21 20.78 -29.86
C ASN A 599 5.66 20.79 -30.35
N ASP A 600 6.56 20.15 -29.58
CA ASP A 600 7.99 20.05 -29.87
C ASP A 600 8.30 19.59 -31.30
N VAL A 601 7.65 18.50 -31.75
CA VAL A 601 7.87 17.94 -33.09
C VAL A 601 7.44 18.91 -34.19
N SER A 602 6.41 19.71 -33.94
CA SER A 602 5.88 20.68 -34.90
C SER A 602 6.78 21.92 -35.01
N TYR A 603 7.26 22.43 -33.88
CA TYR A 603 8.23 23.53 -33.87
C TYR A 603 9.57 23.14 -34.47
N GLU A 604 10.09 21.95 -34.14
CA GLU A 604 11.33 21.47 -34.73
C GLU A 604 11.19 21.30 -36.24
N ALA A 605 10.07 20.74 -36.74
CA ALA A 605 9.82 20.65 -38.17
C ALA A 605 9.76 22.04 -38.84
N ALA A 606 9.06 23.00 -38.23
CA ALA A 606 8.97 24.37 -38.75
C ALA A 606 10.35 25.07 -38.80
N VAL A 607 11.13 24.98 -37.72
CA VAL A 607 12.50 25.55 -37.66
C VAL A 607 13.42 24.84 -38.65
N GLU A 608 13.41 23.51 -38.70
CA GLU A 608 14.29 22.72 -39.57
C GLU A 608 14.04 22.99 -41.05
N ILE A 609 12.77 23.09 -41.48
CA ILE A 609 12.43 23.40 -42.87
C ILE A 609 12.85 24.84 -43.21
N ALA A 610 12.50 25.80 -42.35
CA ALA A 610 12.84 27.21 -42.58
C ALA A 610 14.35 27.46 -42.57
N ALA A 611 15.09 26.86 -41.64
CA ALA A 611 16.53 26.99 -41.53
C ALA A 611 17.25 26.32 -42.70
N LEU A 612 16.85 25.11 -43.11
CA LEU A 612 17.44 24.44 -44.28
C LEU A 612 17.13 25.14 -45.60
N ALA A 613 16.01 25.87 -45.69
CA ALA A 613 15.73 26.72 -46.84
C ALA A 613 16.71 27.91 -46.96
N VAL A 614 17.29 28.37 -45.85
CA VAL A 614 18.28 29.45 -45.80
C VAL A 614 19.71 28.91 -45.93
N THR A 615 20.06 27.88 -45.15
CA THR A 615 21.44 27.35 -45.08
C THR A 615 21.75 26.28 -46.13
N GLY A 616 20.76 25.84 -46.89
CA GLY A 616 20.86 24.74 -47.85
C GLY A 616 20.68 23.35 -47.23
N THR A 617 20.20 22.39 -48.03
CA THR A 617 20.06 20.98 -47.65
C THR A 617 21.37 20.21 -47.85
N LYS A 618 21.79 19.43 -46.86
CA LYS A 618 22.96 18.54 -46.97
C LYS A 618 22.56 17.18 -47.55
N PRO A 619 23.47 16.45 -48.24
CA PRO A 619 23.20 15.08 -48.74
C PRO A 619 22.78 14.09 -47.65
N ALA A 620 23.29 14.28 -46.42
CA ALA A 620 22.99 13.47 -45.25
C ALA A 620 21.58 13.71 -44.65
N SER A 621 20.82 14.72 -45.14
CA SER A 621 19.47 15.00 -44.65
C SER A 621 18.48 13.91 -45.06
N ALA A 622 17.62 13.49 -44.13
CA ALA A 622 16.59 12.48 -44.38
C ALA A 622 15.71 12.87 -45.58
N ALA A 623 15.35 11.91 -46.43
CA ALA A 623 14.63 12.17 -47.68
C ALA A 623 13.31 12.91 -47.47
N ASP A 624 12.55 12.57 -46.43
CA ASP A 624 11.29 13.26 -46.10
C ASP A 624 11.50 14.76 -45.80
N VAL A 625 12.65 15.11 -45.21
CA VAL A 625 13.01 16.52 -44.92
C VAL A 625 13.40 17.23 -46.22
N ARG A 626 14.22 16.60 -47.06
CA ARG A 626 14.61 17.15 -48.37
C ARG A 626 13.39 17.41 -49.26
N GLU A 627 12.46 16.46 -49.33
CA GLU A 627 11.20 16.59 -50.05
C GLU A 627 10.37 17.77 -49.52
N THR A 628 10.20 17.86 -48.19
CA THR A 628 9.42 18.94 -47.57
C THR A 628 10.06 20.32 -47.75
N VAL A 629 11.39 20.42 -47.72
CA VAL A 629 12.11 21.68 -48.00
C VAL A 629 11.95 22.10 -49.47
N GLY A 630 11.98 21.13 -50.40
CA GLY A 630 11.68 21.38 -51.81
C GLY A 630 10.26 21.91 -52.01
N GLU A 631 9.26 21.25 -51.40
CA GLU A 631 7.87 21.71 -51.41
C GLU A 631 7.72 23.14 -50.84
N TYR A 632 8.43 23.43 -49.75
CA TYR A 632 8.45 24.76 -49.13
C TYR A 632 9.02 25.83 -50.07
N LEU A 633 10.16 25.57 -50.73
CA LEU A 633 10.78 26.52 -51.65
C LEU A 633 9.92 26.76 -52.89
N VAL A 634 9.30 25.71 -53.44
CA VAL A 634 8.33 25.82 -54.55
C VAL A 634 7.12 26.65 -54.12
N TYR A 635 6.60 26.41 -52.92
CA TYR A 635 5.50 27.19 -52.35
C TYR A 635 5.88 28.67 -52.17
N ALA A 636 7.05 28.95 -51.57
CA ALA A 636 7.55 30.31 -51.35
C ALA A 636 7.69 31.10 -52.67
N ARG A 637 8.24 30.49 -53.73
CA ARG A 637 8.34 31.12 -55.05
C ARG A 637 6.96 31.40 -55.67
N ARG A 638 5.99 30.50 -55.47
CA ARG A 638 4.60 30.70 -55.94
C ARG A 638 3.91 31.86 -55.22
N VAL A 639 4.15 32.01 -53.92
CA VAL A 639 3.60 33.14 -53.14
C VAL A 639 4.14 34.47 -53.67
N ARG A 640 5.45 34.56 -53.94
CA ARG A 640 6.08 35.73 -54.57
C ARG A 640 5.46 36.08 -55.92
N GLY A 641 5.27 35.08 -56.79
CA GLY A 641 4.68 35.28 -58.12
C GLY A 641 3.20 35.69 -58.13
N LYS A 642 2.51 35.61 -56.99
CA LYS A 642 1.09 36.00 -56.83
C LYS A 642 0.92 37.35 -56.13
N GLY A 643 1.99 38.14 -55.95
CA GLY A 643 2.07 39.40 -55.18
C GLY A 643 1.16 40.57 -55.61
N GLY A 644 -0.01 40.32 -56.18
CA GLY A 644 -1.04 41.32 -56.51
C GLY A 644 -2.47 40.78 -56.55
N GLN A 645 -2.72 39.47 -56.44
CA GLN A 645 -4.09 38.93 -56.38
C GLN A 645 -4.58 38.81 -54.94
N HIS A 646 -5.42 39.76 -54.53
CA HIS A 646 -6.14 39.74 -53.26
C HIS A 646 -6.90 38.42 -53.11
N SER A 647 -6.64 37.68 -52.04
CA SER A 647 -7.42 36.48 -51.72
C SER A 647 -8.86 36.90 -51.42
N THR A 648 -9.82 36.42 -52.20
CA THR A 648 -11.27 36.69 -52.08
C THR A 648 -11.93 36.05 -50.83
N HIS A 649 -11.14 35.65 -49.83
CA HIS A 649 -11.63 34.96 -48.65
C HIS A 649 -11.76 35.90 -47.46
N ALA A 650 -12.94 35.90 -46.82
CA ALA A 650 -13.24 36.67 -45.62
C ALA A 650 -12.16 36.46 -44.53
N THR A 651 -11.38 37.51 -44.29
CA THR A 651 -10.44 37.64 -43.17
C THR A 651 -11.20 38.15 -41.96
N GLN A 652 -10.93 37.59 -40.77
CA GLN A 652 -11.44 38.18 -39.54
C GLN A 652 -10.76 39.55 -39.33
N PRO A 653 -11.46 40.55 -38.76
CA PRO A 653 -10.88 41.86 -38.53
C PRO A 653 -9.59 41.76 -37.71
N ALA A 654 -8.64 42.64 -38.03
CA ALA A 654 -7.35 42.71 -37.35
C ALA A 654 -7.56 43.02 -35.87
N PRO A 655 -6.95 42.26 -34.94
CA PRO A 655 -6.97 42.63 -33.54
C PRO A 655 -6.12 43.89 -33.31
N PRO A 656 -6.38 44.66 -32.24
CA PRO A 656 -5.59 45.86 -31.92
C PRO A 656 -4.12 45.51 -31.71
N VAL A 657 -3.23 46.37 -32.20
CA VAL A 657 -1.77 46.26 -32.02
C VAL A 657 -1.43 46.71 -30.60
N LEU A 658 -1.36 45.75 -29.67
CA LEU A 658 -1.07 46.00 -28.25
C LEU A 658 0.40 45.71 -27.93
N ILE A 659 1.20 46.78 -27.80
CA ILE A 659 2.62 46.74 -27.43
C ILE A 659 2.76 47.10 -25.95
N HIS A 660 3.58 46.34 -25.22
CA HIS A 660 3.89 46.58 -23.80
C HIS A 660 5.15 47.43 -23.67
N ALA A 661 5.08 48.43 -22.79
CA ALA A 661 6.24 49.25 -22.42
C ALA A 661 7.33 48.40 -21.73
N PRO A 662 8.57 48.91 -21.62
CA PRO A 662 9.67 48.18 -21.01
C PRO A 662 9.33 47.77 -19.56
N GLY A 663 9.44 46.48 -19.25
CA GLY A 663 9.13 45.94 -17.91
C GLY A 663 7.65 45.61 -17.66
N GLU A 664 6.71 46.11 -18.47
CA GLU A 664 5.27 45.89 -18.27
C GLU A 664 4.74 44.59 -18.92
N ALA A 665 5.57 43.91 -19.72
CA ALA A 665 5.17 42.68 -20.38
C ALA A 665 4.80 41.57 -19.37
N PRO A 666 3.61 40.96 -19.46
CA PRO A 666 3.14 39.98 -18.48
C PRO A 666 3.99 38.71 -18.52
N VAL A 667 4.79 38.50 -17.48
CA VAL A 667 5.64 37.32 -17.35
C VAL A 667 4.80 36.05 -17.28
N PHE A 668 5.09 35.08 -18.14
CA PHE A 668 4.41 33.79 -18.11
C PHE A 668 4.65 33.10 -16.76
N ARG A 669 3.58 32.95 -15.97
CA ARG A 669 3.57 32.13 -14.76
C ARG A 669 2.97 30.77 -15.12
N PRO A 670 3.73 29.67 -15.04
CA PRO A 670 3.16 28.35 -15.29
C PRO A 670 2.01 28.10 -14.32
N TRP A 671 0.95 27.45 -14.80
CA TRP A 671 -0.25 27.14 -14.01
C TRP A 671 0.08 26.41 -12.70
N TRP A 672 1.22 25.72 -12.66
CA TRP A 672 1.64 24.94 -11.50
C TRP A 672 2.38 25.79 -10.46
N ARG A 673 2.75 27.05 -10.71
CA ARG A 673 3.22 27.90 -9.59
C ARG A 673 2.08 28.32 -8.66
N ARG A 674 0.84 28.06 -9.07
CA ARG A 674 -0.34 27.90 -8.21
C ARG A 674 -0.38 26.49 -7.60
N TRP A 675 0.77 25.93 -7.18
CA TRP A 675 0.77 24.68 -6.42
C TRP A 675 -0.07 24.83 -5.17
N TRP A 676 -0.18 26.02 -4.57
CA TRP A 676 -1.15 26.27 -3.48
C TRP A 676 -2.62 25.97 -3.81
N HIS A 677 -3.02 25.83 -5.08
CA HIS A 677 -4.37 25.42 -5.48
C HIS A 677 -4.49 23.94 -5.87
N VAL A 678 -3.38 23.21 -6.02
CA VAL A 678 -3.35 21.78 -6.38
C VAL A 678 -2.80 20.93 -5.23
N TRP A 679 -1.86 21.48 -4.47
CA TRP A 679 -1.30 20.91 -3.26
C TRP A 679 -2.37 20.66 -2.21
N PRO A 680 -3.40 21.50 -1.99
CA PRO A 680 -4.50 21.12 -1.11
C PRO A 680 -5.24 19.87 -1.60
N TRP A 681 -5.42 19.67 -2.90
CA TRP A 681 -6.11 18.50 -3.44
C TRP A 681 -5.23 17.25 -3.44
N VAL A 682 -3.95 17.37 -3.84
CA VAL A 682 -2.99 16.26 -3.81
C VAL A 682 -2.63 15.91 -2.38
N ALA A 683 -2.42 16.90 -1.51
CA ALA A 683 -2.25 16.67 -0.08
C ALA A 683 -3.52 16.13 0.54
N ALA A 684 -4.71 16.68 0.29
CA ALA A 684 -5.97 16.12 0.83
C ALA A 684 -6.35 14.75 0.26
N SER A 685 -5.76 14.32 -0.86
CA SER A 685 -5.99 12.96 -1.40
C SER A 685 -4.89 11.98 -1.00
N VAL A 686 -3.63 12.41 -1.04
CA VAL A 686 -2.45 11.57 -0.81
C VAL A 686 -2.05 11.59 0.65
N ILE A 687 -2.07 12.73 1.35
CA ILE A 687 -1.72 12.76 2.78
C ILE A 687 -2.79 12.02 3.58
N PRO A 688 -4.12 12.24 3.46
CA PRO A 688 -5.10 11.40 4.12
C PRO A 688 -5.08 9.95 3.67
N ALA A 689 -4.77 9.61 2.40
CA ALA A 689 -4.67 8.20 2.01
C ALA A 689 -3.39 7.53 2.56
N VAL A 690 -2.24 8.20 2.50
CA VAL A 690 -0.96 7.71 3.04
C VAL A 690 -0.99 7.71 4.56
N PHE A 691 -1.55 8.75 5.17
CA PHE A 691 -1.78 8.81 6.60
C PHE A 691 -2.84 7.79 7.01
N ALA A 692 -3.89 7.57 6.21
CA ALA A 692 -4.88 6.52 6.51
C ALA A 692 -4.37 5.09 6.24
N LEU A 693 -3.37 4.91 5.40
CA LEU A 693 -2.76 3.61 5.10
C LEU A 693 -1.56 3.31 6.01
N ALA A 694 -0.81 4.32 6.44
CA ALA A 694 0.30 4.23 7.37
C ALA A 694 -0.16 4.29 8.83
N PHE A 695 -1.21 5.07 9.11
CA PHE A 695 -1.77 5.32 10.44
C PHE A 695 -3.29 5.11 10.51
N GLY A 696 -4.06 5.12 9.42
CA GLY A 696 -5.54 5.09 9.46
C GLY A 696 -6.17 3.74 9.73
N THR A 697 -5.52 3.00 10.60
CA THR A 697 -6.26 2.10 11.45
C THR A 697 -5.90 2.19 12.92
N SER A 698 -4.86 2.95 13.28
CA SER A 698 -4.83 3.76 14.48
C SER A 698 -5.27 5.19 14.11
N ARG A 699 -6.56 5.39 13.85
CA ARG A 699 -7.15 6.65 14.34
C ARG A 699 -6.70 6.64 15.80
N ASP A 700 -5.78 7.52 16.22
CA ASP A 700 -5.09 7.45 17.51
C ASP A 700 -6.11 7.01 18.55
N ASN A 701 -6.11 5.72 18.87
CA ASN A 701 -6.92 5.27 19.97
C ASN A 701 -6.14 5.87 21.11
N ASP A 702 -6.73 6.82 21.80
CA ASP A 702 -6.10 7.41 22.96
C ASP A 702 -5.83 6.26 23.93
N SER A 703 -4.56 5.87 23.98
CA SER A 703 -4.13 4.61 24.57
C SER A 703 -3.23 4.89 25.74
N ASP A 704 -3.75 4.68 26.92
CA ASP A 704 -3.01 4.83 28.15
C ASP A 704 -2.43 3.47 28.53
N THR A 705 -1.12 3.42 28.77
CA THR A 705 -0.46 2.18 29.19
C THR A 705 0.10 2.32 30.59
N VAL A 706 -0.13 1.31 31.42
CA VAL A 706 0.53 1.08 32.71
C VAL A 706 1.36 -0.19 32.57
N SER A 707 2.59 -0.19 33.08
CA SER A 707 3.50 -1.34 32.94
C SER A 707 3.97 -1.83 34.30
N TYR A 708 4.02 -3.15 34.46
CA TYR A 708 4.58 -3.85 35.61
C TYR A 708 5.76 -4.73 35.18
N ASN A 709 6.67 -5.03 36.09
CA ASN A 709 7.79 -5.97 35.86
C ASN A 709 7.36 -7.44 36.01
N SER A 710 6.07 -7.74 35.95
CA SER A 710 5.52 -9.07 36.14
C SER A 710 4.20 -9.22 35.38
N PRO A 711 3.81 -10.46 35.01
CA PRO A 711 2.59 -10.70 34.25
C PRO A 711 1.35 -10.15 34.93
N VAL A 712 0.45 -9.56 34.15
CA VAL A 712 -0.88 -9.15 34.63
C VAL A 712 -1.89 -10.17 34.13
N THR A 713 -2.43 -10.97 35.05
CA THR A 713 -3.21 -12.18 34.73
C THR A 713 -4.72 -11.96 34.80
N GLY A 714 -5.15 -10.86 35.41
CA GLY A 714 -6.55 -10.47 35.51
C GLY A 714 -6.73 -8.95 35.53
N ILE A 715 -7.88 -8.48 35.05
CA ILE A 715 -8.29 -7.07 35.12
C ILE A 715 -9.78 -7.04 35.49
N THR A 716 -10.19 -6.14 36.37
CA THR A 716 -11.60 -5.91 36.71
C THR A 716 -11.89 -4.43 36.91
N GLN A 717 -13.13 -4.02 36.64
CA GLN A 717 -13.67 -2.72 37.05
C GLN A 717 -14.46 -2.89 38.36
N ASP A 718 -14.46 -1.89 39.22
CA ASP A 718 -15.35 -1.83 40.39
C ASP A 718 -16.81 -1.76 39.93
N GLU A 719 -17.69 -2.56 40.53
CA GLU A 719 -19.14 -2.51 40.23
C GLU A 719 -19.78 -1.16 40.61
N ALA A 720 -19.19 -0.42 41.54
CA ALA A 720 -19.74 0.84 42.06
C ALA A 720 -19.08 2.11 41.49
N SER A 721 -17.89 1.99 40.87
CA SER A 721 -17.12 3.14 40.40
C SER A 721 -16.38 2.85 39.09
N ASN A 722 -15.88 3.89 38.43
CA ASN A 722 -15.07 3.72 37.23
C ASN A 722 -13.62 3.24 37.50
N THR A 723 -13.29 2.91 38.74
CA THR A 723 -11.94 2.47 39.13
C THR A 723 -11.63 1.09 38.57
N THR A 724 -10.45 0.93 37.98
CA THR A 724 -9.99 -0.34 37.40
C THR A 724 -8.85 -0.90 38.22
N TYR A 725 -8.83 -2.23 38.36
CA TYR A 725 -7.83 -2.97 39.11
C TYR A 725 -7.20 -4.05 38.23
N ALA A 726 -5.91 -4.28 38.43
CA ALA A 726 -5.12 -5.33 37.80
C ALA A 726 -4.67 -6.36 38.85
N VAL A 727 -4.65 -7.63 38.47
CA VAL A 727 -4.04 -8.71 39.23
C VAL A 727 -2.64 -8.94 38.69
N VAL A 728 -1.62 -8.55 39.46
CA VAL A 728 -0.20 -8.63 39.09
C VAL A 728 0.41 -9.87 39.73
N SER A 729 1.11 -10.68 38.94
CA SER A 729 1.72 -11.96 39.33
C SER A 729 0.75 -12.97 39.96
N GLY A 730 -0.57 -12.78 39.78
CA GLY A 730 -1.61 -13.58 40.43
C GLY A 730 -1.87 -13.30 41.91
N HIS A 731 -1.05 -12.51 42.60
CA HIS A 731 -1.11 -12.35 44.06
C HIS A 731 -1.31 -10.90 44.53
N PHE A 732 -1.05 -9.92 43.67
CA PHE A 732 -1.15 -8.51 44.03
C PHE A 732 -2.33 -7.88 43.31
N LEU A 733 -3.23 -7.25 44.07
CA LEU A 733 -4.29 -6.44 43.51
C LEU A 733 -3.83 -4.99 43.47
N SER A 734 -3.80 -4.40 42.28
CA SER A 734 -3.28 -3.06 42.03
C SER A 734 -4.33 -2.17 41.40
N ARG A 735 -4.56 -0.99 41.96
CA ARG A 735 -5.42 0.05 41.38
C ARG A 735 -4.68 0.72 40.24
N LEU A 736 -5.30 0.76 39.06
CA LEU A 736 -4.74 1.39 37.87
C LEU A 736 -5.13 2.87 37.80
N ASP A 737 -4.13 3.72 37.58
CA ASP A 737 -4.32 5.11 37.18
C ASP A 737 -3.72 5.32 35.79
N PHE A 738 -4.60 5.29 34.80
CA PHE A 738 -4.23 5.49 33.40
C PHE A 738 -3.77 6.92 33.11
N GLY A 739 -4.23 7.93 33.86
CA GLY A 739 -3.83 9.33 33.65
C GLY A 739 -2.43 9.63 34.19
N GLN A 740 -1.99 8.92 35.22
CA GLN A 740 -0.62 9.00 35.75
C GLN A 740 0.32 7.94 35.19
N HIS A 741 -0.18 7.00 34.37
CA HIS A 741 0.55 5.83 33.87
C HIS A 741 1.15 4.97 34.99
N THR A 742 0.50 4.93 36.15
CA THR A 742 0.97 4.24 37.37
C THR A 742 -0.06 3.24 37.87
N GLY A 743 0.41 2.27 38.63
CA GLY A 743 -0.41 1.29 39.31
C GLY A 743 -0.01 1.17 40.78
N HIS A 744 -0.97 1.26 41.69
CA HIS A 744 -0.72 1.22 43.13
C HIS A 744 -1.28 -0.06 43.72
N THR A 745 -0.42 -0.92 44.26
CA THR A 745 -0.85 -2.14 44.96
C THR A 745 -1.69 -1.78 46.18
N VAL A 746 -2.94 -2.24 46.20
CA VAL A 746 -3.92 -2.00 47.28
C VAL A 746 -4.08 -3.21 48.19
N ALA A 747 -3.76 -4.42 47.72
CA ALA A 747 -3.80 -5.61 48.54
C ALA A 747 -2.83 -6.70 48.03
N ARG A 748 -2.42 -7.56 48.96
CA ARG A 748 -1.66 -8.79 48.67
C ARG A 748 -2.45 -9.98 49.20
N VAL A 749 -2.71 -10.95 48.33
CA VAL A 749 -3.43 -12.18 48.64
C VAL A 749 -2.46 -13.36 48.54
N ASN A 750 -2.48 -14.23 49.55
CA ASN A 750 -1.60 -15.41 49.59
C ASN A 750 -2.02 -16.45 48.54
N ASP A 751 -3.32 -16.64 48.35
CA ASP A 751 -3.87 -17.49 47.30
C ASP A 751 -3.68 -16.83 45.93
N TYR A 752 -3.53 -17.64 44.86
CA TYR A 752 -3.52 -17.15 43.49
C TYR A 752 -4.92 -16.70 43.08
N MET A 753 -5.07 -15.48 42.57
CA MET A 753 -6.36 -14.89 42.20
C MET A 753 -6.66 -15.09 40.71
N ASP A 754 -7.56 -16.03 40.39
CA ASP A 754 -7.99 -16.31 39.02
C ASP A 754 -9.15 -15.41 38.56
N GLN A 755 -10.10 -15.15 39.47
CA GLN A 755 -11.21 -14.23 39.25
C GLN A 755 -11.30 -13.26 40.43
N VAL A 756 -11.50 -11.97 40.14
CA VAL A 756 -11.70 -10.92 41.14
C VAL A 756 -12.93 -10.10 40.78
N ILE A 757 -13.76 -9.77 41.77
CA ILE A 757 -14.85 -8.81 41.67
C ILE A 757 -14.64 -7.76 42.75
N VAL A 758 -14.64 -6.48 42.37
CA VAL A 758 -14.52 -5.36 43.30
C VAL A 758 -15.88 -4.69 43.44
N ARG A 759 -16.27 -4.39 44.68
CA ARG A 759 -17.49 -3.63 45.01
C ARG A 759 -17.17 -2.62 46.11
N GLY A 760 -17.00 -1.36 45.72
CA GLY A 760 -16.68 -0.27 46.63
C GLY A 760 -15.36 -0.51 47.36
N THR A 761 -15.40 -0.67 48.68
CA THR A 761 -14.20 -0.85 49.52
C THR A 761 -13.78 -2.32 49.70
N ALA A 762 -14.45 -3.27 49.06
CA ALA A 762 -14.12 -4.69 49.19
C ALA A 762 -13.79 -5.33 47.83
N ALA A 763 -12.80 -6.22 47.82
CA ALA A 763 -12.52 -7.12 46.72
C ALA A 763 -12.80 -8.56 47.13
N TYR A 764 -13.41 -9.32 46.23
CA TYR A 764 -13.65 -10.75 46.39
C TYR A 764 -12.81 -11.47 45.35
N TYR A 765 -12.16 -12.55 45.75
CA TYR A 765 -11.30 -13.32 44.86
C TYR A 765 -11.66 -14.79 44.93
N LEU A 766 -11.45 -15.48 43.81
CA LEU A 766 -11.52 -16.93 43.69
C LEU A 766 -10.14 -17.45 43.29
N SER A 767 -9.65 -18.43 44.04
CA SER A 767 -8.51 -19.24 43.69
C SER A 767 -9.00 -20.60 43.21
N VAL A 768 -8.85 -20.85 41.91
CA VAL A 768 -9.34 -22.04 41.23
C VAL A 768 -8.56 -23.27 41.68
N GLU A 769 -7.23 -23.16 41.70
CA GLU A 769 -6.34 -24.24 42.10
C GLU A 769 -6.48 -24.60 43.58
N ALA A 770 -6.54 -23.60 44.46
CA ALA A 770 -6.71 -23.82 45.89
C ALA A 770 -8.16 -24.20 46.25
N GLY A 771 -9.14 -23.95 45.37
CA GLY A 771 -10.57 -24.14 45.66
C GLY A 771 -11.05 -23.25 46.80
N ARG A 772 -10.52 -22.02 46.88
CA ARG A 772 -10.78 -21.06 47.98
C ARG A 772 -11.39 -19.78 47.42
N ILE A 773 -12.33 -19.22 48.17
CA ILE A 773 -12.94 -17.92 47.90
C ILE A 773 -12.73 -17.02 49.11
N GLY A 774 -12.40 -15.75 48.88
CA GLY A 774 -12.10 -14.84 49.98
C GLY A 774 -12.55 -13.42 49.72
N ARG A 775 -12.57 -12.64 50.79
CA ARG A 775 -12.86 -11.21 50.79
C ARG A 775 -11.69 -10.45 51.39
N VAL A 776 -11.32 -9.37 50.70
CA VAL A 776 -10.25 -8.45 51.07
C VAL A 776 -10.86 -7.07 51.27
N ASP A 777 -10.44 -6.40 52.33
CA ASP A 777 -10.72 -4.97 52.52
C ASP A 777 -9.67 -4.15 51.78
N LEU A 778 -10.10 -3.27 50.89
CA LEU A 778 -9.22 -2.44 50.07
C LEU A 778 -8.66 -1.23 50.82
N HIS A 779 -9.21 -0.90 52.00
CA HIS A 779 -8.64 0.17 52.83
C HIS A 779 -7.41 -0.32 53.60
N THR A 780 -7.52 -1.48 54.23
CA THR A 780 -6.44 -2.09 55.01
C THR A 780 -5.52 -2.99 54.18
N GLY A 781 -5.99 -3.47 53.02
CA GLY A 781 -5.29 -4.44 52.17
C GLY A 781 -5.29 -5.87 52.73
N HIS A 782 -6.00 -6.12 53.84
CA HIS A 782 -6.03 -7.41 54.53
C HIS A 782 -7.20 -8.29 54.09
N THR A 783 -6.95 -9.59 54.02
CA THR A 783 -7.99 -10.60 53.83
C THR A 783 -8.84 -10.71 55.09
N LEU A 784 -10.12 -10.36 54.99
CA LEU A 784 -11.07 -10.42 56.10
C LEU A 784 -11.49 -11.85 56.42
N TRP A 785 -11.73 -12.64 55.37
CA TRP A 785 -12.06 -14.06 55.50
C TRP A 785 -11.73 -14.81 54.22
N THR A 786 -11.49 -16.11 54.37
CA THR A 786 -11.33 -17.06 53.27
C THR A 786 -12.07 -18.34 53.61
N GLN A 787 -12.81 -18.89 52.65
CA GLN A 787 -13.60 -20.10 52.78
C GLN A 787 -13.28 -21.08 51.67
N SER A 788 -13.42 -22.38 51.96
CA SER A 788 -13.31 -23.40 50.91
C SER A 788 -14.61 -23.44 50.10
N ALA A 789 -14.49 -23.25 48.79
CA ALA A 789 -15.58 -23.46 47.82
C ALA A 789 -15.62 -24.93 47.32
N GLY A 790 -14.69 -25.77 47.80
CA GLY A 790 -14.43 -27.10 47.28
C GLY A 790 -13.46 -27.07 46.08
N GLY A 791 -12.76 -28.18 45.87
CA GLY A 791 -11.81 -28.32 44.76
C GLY A 791 -12.49 -28.02 43.41
N GLY A 792 -11.80 -27.26 42.58
CA GLY A 792 -12.25 -26.95 41.23
C GLY A 792 -13.23 -25.81 41.08
N ALA A 793 -13.51 -25.00 42.11
CA ALA A 793 -14.34 -23.80 41.95
C ALA A 793 -13.89 -22.95 40.74
N ARG A 794 -14.82 -22.56 39.85
CA ARG A 794 -14.49 -21.95 38.54
C ARG A 794 -14.90 -20.50 38.40
N SER A 795 -16.07 -20.17 38.91
CA SER A 795 -16.59 -18.83 38.77
C SER A 795 -17.48 -18.46 39.93
N PHE A 796 -17.55 -17.17 40.25
CA PHE A 796 -18.45 -16.62 41.24
C PHE A 796 -19.07 -15.29 40.80
N VAL A 797 -20.19 -14.93 41.42
CA VAL A 797 -20.85 -13.63 41.29
C VAL A 797 -21.30 -13.10 42.65
N LEU A 798 -21.49 -11.79 42.73
CA LEU A 798 -22.08 -11.13 43.88
C LEU A 798 -23.57 -10.83 43.63
N ALA A 799 -24.46 -11.49 44.36
CA ALA A 799 -25.91 -11.34 44.26
C ALA A 799 -26.48 -10.96 45.64
N ASN A 800 -27.11 -9.78 45.73
CA ASN A 800 -27.56 -9.20 47.01
C ASN A 800 -26.39 -9.18 48.01
N ASP A 801 -26.59 -9.67 49.24
CA ASP A 801 -25.58 -9.82 50.29
C ASP A 801 -24.87 -11.19 50.26
N ARG A 802 -24.81 -11.82 49.09
CA ARG A 802 -24.28 -13.17 48.91
C ARG A 802 -23.19 -13.25 47.86
N VAL A 803 -22.20 -14.08 48.14
CA VAL A 803 -21.19 -14.54 47.20
C VAL A 803 -21.60 -15.93 46.74
N VAL A 804 -21.92 -16.09 45.45
CA VAL A 804 -22.39 -17.38 44.92
C VAL A 804 -21.32 -17.96 44.01
N VAL A 805 -20.87 -19.17 44.31
CA VAL A 805 -19.75 -19.84 43.65
C VAL A 805 -20.17 -21.18 43.04
N ALA A 806 -19.69 -21.44 41.83
CA ALA A 806 -19.91 -22.70 41.11
C ALA A 806 -18.67 -23.59 41.18
N SER A 807 -18.87 -24.83 41.64
CA SER A 807 -17.81 -25.82 41.87
C SER A 807 -18.08 -27.11 41.09
N PRO A 808 -17.50 -27.28 39.88
CA PRO A 808 -17.76 -28.41 39.00
C PRO A 808 -17.34 -29.77 39.58
N ALA A 809 -16.13 -29.89 40.14
CA ALA A 809 -15.60 -31.19 40.61
C ALA A 809 -16.52 -31.87 41.63
N VAL A 810 -17.13 -31.06 42.49
CA VAL A 810 -18.01 -31.52 43.56
C VAL A 810 -19.49 -31.44 43.18
N GLY A 811 -19.82 -30.84 42.01
CA GLY A 811 -21.20 -30.72 41.52
C GLY A 811 -22.07 -29.79 42.36
N ARG A 812 -21.53 -28.67 42.87
CA ARG A 812 -22.23 -27.80 43.84
C ARG A 812 -22.24 -26.34 43.42
N VAL A 813 -23.27 -25.63 43.86
CA VAL A 813 -23.35 -24.18 43.88
C VAL A 813 -23.56 -23.77 45.34
N ASP A 814 -22.61 -23.04 45.91
CA ASP A 814 -22.67 -22.58 47.30
C ASP A 814 -22.92 -21.07 47.33
N ALA A 815 -23.79 -20.60 48.24
CA ALA A 815 -23.99 -19.19 48.54
C ALA A 815 -23.43 -18.88 49.92
N LEU A 816 -22.52 -17.92 50.00
CA LEU A 816 -21.85 -17.48 51.21
C LEU A 816 -22.27 -16.05 51.58
N ALA A 817 -22.34 -15.75 52.86
CA ALA A 817 -22.59 -14.39 53.34
C ALA A 817 -21.40 -13.49 53.03
N VAL A 818 -21.67 -12.29 52.52
CA VAL A 818 -20.63 -11.28 52.27
C VAL A 818 -19.88 -10.87 53.54
N LYS A 819 -20.58 -10.83 54.68
CA LYS A 819 -20.05 -10.34 55.96
C LYS A 819 -18.87 -11.17 56.47
N ASP A 820 -19.04 -12.49 56.55
CA ASP A 820 -18.11 -13.41 57.24
C ASP A 820 -17.81 -14.70 56.46
N GLY A 821 -18.37 -14.84 55.25
CA GLY A 821 -18.20 -16.02 54.41
C GLY A 821 -19.01 -17.24 54.88
N GLN A 822 -19.88 -17.11 55.89
CA GLN A 822 -20.70 -18.23 56.34
C GLN A 822 -21.61 -18.74 55.23
N ARG A 823 -21.69 -20.06 55.07
CA ARG A 823 -22.53 -20.68 54.03
C ARG A 823 -24.01 -20.52 54.37
N LEU A 824 -24.73 -19.80 53.52
CA LEU A 824 -26.16 -19.52 53.64
C LEU A 824 -27.03 -20.54 52.92
N ALA A 825 -26.60 -21.01 51.75
CA ALA A 825 -27.33 -22.01 50.96
C ALA A 825 -26.36 -22.89 50.18
N ARG A 826 -26.83 -24.10 49.83
CA ARG A 826 -26.10 -25.07 49.01
C ARG A 826 -27.06 -25.79 48.09
N LEU A 827 -26.71 -25.84 46.82
CA LEU A 827 -27.42 -26.60 45.81
C LEU A 827 -26.47 -27.63 45.19
N SER A 828 -26.83 -28.91 45.26
CA SER A 828 -26.17 -29.97 44.49
C SER A 828 -26.79 -30.04 43.10
N VAL A 829 -25.97 -29.88 42.05
CA VAL A 829 -26.43 -29.90 40.66
C VAL A 829 -25.61 -30.90 39.85
N THR A 830 -26.30 -31.83 39.21
CA THR A 830 -25.70 -32.74 38.23
C THR A 830 -25.37 -32.00 36.93
N GLY A 831 -24.20 -32.23 36.36
CA GLY A 831 -23.80 -31.68 35.06
C GLY A 831 -22.66 -30.67 35.08
N ALA A 832 -21.83 -30.66 36.13
CA ALA A 832 -20.66 -29.82 36.31
C ALA A 832 -20.98 -28.30 36.21
N PRO A 833 -21.48 -27.68 37.29
CA PRO A 833 -21.71 -26.23 37.32
C PRO A 833 -20.38 -25.49 37.10
N TYR A 834 -20.28 -24.63 36.09
CA TYR A 834 -19.02 -24.00 35.68
C TYR A 834 -19.08 -22.47 35.71
N GLY A 835 -19.75 -21.87 34.72
CA GLY A 835 -19.90 -20.42 34.61
C GLY A 835 -21.11 -19.92 35.39
N ILE A 836 -21.03 -18.71 35.93
CA ILE A 836 -22.12 -18.08 36.66
C ILE A 836 -22.32 -16.63 36.23
N ALA A 837 -23.57 -16.18 36.15
CA ALA A 837 -23.94 -14.80 35.83
C ALA A 837 -25.19 -14.37 36.61
N LYS A 838 -25.40 -13.06 36.75
CA LYS A 838 -26.56 -12.48 37.44
C LYS A 838 -27.31 -11.53 36.52
N ALA A 839 -28.61 -11.74 36.34
CA ALA A 839 -29.49 -10.82 35.61
C ALA A 839 -30.87 -10.74 36.28
N ARG A 840 -31.47 -9.54 36.35
CA ARG A 840 -32.82 -9.29 36.93
C ARG A 840 -33.10 -10.00 38.27
N GLY A 841 -32.14 -9.97 39.20
CA GLY A 841 -32.29 -10.61 40.52
C GLY A 841 -32.30 -12.15 40.51
N ARG A 842 -31.94 -12.77 39.38
CA ARG A 842 -31.77 -14.21 39.22
C ARG A 842 -30.30 -14.56 39.01
N ILE A 843 -29.96 -15.80 39.32
CA ILE A 843 -28.63 -16.36 39.12
C ILE A 843 -28.72 -17.40 38.02
N PHE A 844 -27.78 -17.36 37.07
CA PHE A 844 -27.70 -18.31 35.97
C PHE A 844 -26.41 -19.09 36.09
N VAL A 845 -26.48 -20.42 36.04
CA VAL A 845 -25.32 -21.31 36.16
C VAL A 845 -25.25 -22.22 34.95
N SER A 846 -24.11 -22.28 34.27
CA SER A 846 -23.92 -23.20 33.16
C SER A 846 -23.57 -24.60 33.65
N LEU A 847 -24.18 -25.61 33.04
CA LEU A 847 -23.93 -27.03 33.29
C LEU A 847 -23.16 -27.60 32.09
N ALA A 848 -21.84 -27.61 32.20
CA ALA A 848 -20.93 -27.86 31.09
C ALA A 848 -21.17 -29.24 30.43
N GLN A 849 -21.45 -30.28 31.21
CA GLN A 849 -21.68 -31.63 30.69
C GLN A 849 -23.09 -31.85 30.12
N ARG A 850 -24.05 -30.98 30.44
CA ARG A 850 -25.46 -31.13 30.02
C ARG A 850 -25.87 -30.18 28.91
N ASN A 851 -24.99 -29.27 28.48
CA ASN A 851 -25.29 -28.25 27.48
C ASN A 851 -26.53 -27.42 27.86
N GLN A 852 -26.59 -27.04 29.14
CA GLN A 852 -27.72 -26.33 29.74
C GLN A 852 -27.23 -25.14 30.56
N VAL A 853 -28.10 -24.16 30.74
CA VAL A 853 -28.00 -23.13 31.78
C VAL A 853 -29.19 -23.31 32.71
N VAL A 854 -28.95 -23.36 34.02
CA VAL A 854 -30.01 -23.39 35.03
C VAL A 854 -30.20 -21.99 35.61
N GLU A 855 -31.44 -21.52 35.64
CA GLU A 855 -31.84 -20.32 36.35
C GLU A 855 -32.15 -20.70 37.79
N LEU A 856 -31.59 -19.95 38.75
CA LEU A 856 -31.75 -20.13 40.18
C LEU A 856 -32.30 -18.85 40.80
N ALA A 857 -33.12 -18.97 41.84
CA ALA A 857 -33.48 -17.83 42.67
C ALA A 857 -32.26 -17.37 43.47
N ALA A 858 -32.09 -16.05 43.63
CA ALA A 858 -30.93 -15.49 44.32
C ALA A 858 -30.92 -15.76 45.84
N ASP A 859 -32.10 -15.97 46.45
CA ASP A 859 -32.23 -16.04 47.92
C ASP A 859 -31.99 -17.45 48.49
N ASP A 860 -32.39 -18.50 47.79
CA ASP A 860 -32.32 -19.89 48.29
C ASP A 860 -31.66 -20.86 47.30
N LEU A 861 -31.21 -20.36 46.15
CA LEU A 861 -30.67 -21.16 45.04
C LEU A 861 -31.65 -22.19 44.48
N ARG A 862 -32.98 -22.06 44.71
CA ARG A 862 -33.93 -23.01 44.12
C ARG A 862 -33.92 -22.92 42.59
N PRO A 863 -33.87 -24.04 41.85
CA PRO A 863 -33.99 -24.02 40.39
C PRO A 863 -35.35 -23.49 39.94
N VAL A 864 -35.33 -22.49 39.06
CA VAL A 864 -36.52 -21.85 38.47
C VAL A 864 -36.78 -22.39 37.07
N ALA A 865 -35.73 -22.46 36.24
CA ALA A 865 -35.83 -22.90 34.85
C ALA A 865 -34.55 -23.56 34.37
N ARG A 866 -34.65 -24.34 33.28
CA ARG A 866 -33.50 -24.92 32.58
C ARG A 866 -33.57 -24.53 31.11
N LEU A 867 -32.50 -23.92 30.63
CA LEU A 867 -32.37 -23.39 29.27
C LEU A 867 -31.40 -24.27 28.50
N LYS A 868 -31.79 -24.72 27.31
CA LYS A 868 -30.86 -25.43 26.40
C LYS A 868 -29.94 -24.43 25.72
N VAL A 869 -28.66 -24.76 25.64
CA VAL A 869 -27.63 -23.94 24.99
C VAL A 869 -26.69 -24.82 24.14
N PRO A 870 -25.89 -24.25 23.22
CA PRO A 870 -24.95 -25.00 22.42
C PRO A 870 -23.86 -25.69 23.28
N ARG A 871 -23.19 -26.67 22.68
CA ARG A 871 -22.28 -27.58 23.37
C ARG A 871 -21.15 -26.87 24.13
N GLY A 872 -20.86 -27.34 25.35
CA GLY A 872 -19.79 -26.84 26.20
C GLY A 872 -19.97 -25.40 26.69
N PRO A 873 -21.05 -25.07 27.42
CA PRO A 873 -21.27 -23.74 27.97
C PRO A 873 -20.33 -23.48 29.16
N LEU A 874 -19.22 -22.77 28.92
CA LEU A 874 -18.18 -22.55 29.93
C LEU A 874 -18.32 -21.20 30.63
N GLN A 875 -18.49 -20.11 29.88
CA GLN A 875 -18.55 -18.77 30.46
C GLN A 875 -19.94 -18.16 30.31
N LEU A 876 -20.44 -17.55 31.37
CA LEU A 876 -21.64 -16.72 31.35
C LEU A 876 -21.26 -15.27 31.61
N THR A 877 -21.93 -14.35 30.95
CA THR A 877 -21.72 -12.90 31.09
C THR A 877 -23.04 -12.17 30.86
N THR A 878 -23.13 -10.91 31.26
CA THR A 878 -24.39 -10.16 31.18
C THR A 878 -24.22 -8.85 30.44
N ARG A 879 -25.10 -8.60 29.47
CA ARG A 879 -25.16 -7.34 28.74
C ARG A 879 -26.55 -6.75 28.93
N GLY A 880 -26.64 -5.68 29.71
CA GLY A 880 -27.92 -5.18 30.22
C GLY A 880 -28.65 -6.29 30.96
N GLU A 881 -29.85 -6.64 30.49
CA GLU A 881 -30.67 -7.70 31.08
C GLU A 881 -30.49 -9.07 30.40
N GLN A 882 -29.68 -9.13 29.35
CA GLN A 882 -29.43 -10.36 28.60
C GLN A 882 -28.30 -11.15 29.22
N VAL A 883 -28.51 -12.46 29.38
CA VAL A 883 -27.47 -13.43 29.75
C VAL A 883 -26.89 -14.01 28.48
N TRP A 884 -25.59 -13.85 28.31
CA TRP A 884 -24.82 -14.38 27.19
C TRP A 884 -24.00 -15.59 27.64
N VAL A 885 -23.94 -16.61 26.79
CA VAL A 885 -23.20 -17.85 27.03
C VAL A 885 -22.13 -18.06 25.95
N ARG A 886 -20.90 -18.30 26.39
CA ARG A 886 -19.81 -18.79 25.55
C ARG A 886 -19.82 -20.30 25.56
N SER A 887 -20.21 -20.89 24.45
CA SER A 887 -20.19 -22.32 24.20
C SER A 887 -18.92 -22.69 23.43
N ALA A 888 -17.90 -23.14 24.14
CA ALA A 888 -16.56 -23.37 23.59
C ALA A 888 -16.55 -24.46 22.50
N LEU A 889 -17.27 -25.56 22.70
CA LEU A 889 -17.37 -26.66 21.73
C LEU A 889 -18.36 -26.35 20.59
N GLY A 890 -19.28 -25.42 20.84
CA GLY A 890 -20.20 -24.91 19.82
C GLY A 890 -19.62 -23.74 19.00
N HIS A 891 -18.42 -23.26 19.33
CA HIS A 891 -17.73 -22.14 18.69
C HIS A 891 -18.60 -20.88 18.57
N VAL A 892 -19.38 -20.59 19.62
CA VAL A 892 -20.41 -19.55 19.58
C VAL A 892 -20.55 -18.82 20.92
N LEU A 893 -20.77 -17.52 20.84
CA LEU A 893 -21.24 -16.66 21.92
C LEU A 893 -22.66 -16.21 21.57
N GLN A 894 -23.65 -16.52 22.42
CA GLN A 894 -25.05 -16.20 22.13
C GLN A 894 -25.85 -15.82 23.37
N VAL A 895 -26.99 -15.16 23.18
CA VAL A 895 -27.96 -14.92 24.25
C VAL A 895 -28.58 -16.25 24.69
N ALA A 896 -28.43 -16.58 25.97
CA ALA A 896 -29.09 -17.69 26.64
C ALA A 896 -30.45 -17.27 27.22
N TRP A 897 -30.56 -16.02 27.70
CA TRP A 897 -31.77 -15.50 28.32
C TRP A 897 -31.95 -13.98 28.11
N PRO A 898 -33.18 -13.48 27.84
CA PRO A 898 -34.35 -14.26 27.45
C PRO A 898 -34.08 -15.04 26.16
N GLN A 899 -34.70 -16.21 25.99
CA GLN A 899 -34.48 -17.00 24.77
C GLN A 899 -34.92 -16.17 23.57
N PRO A 900 -34.03 -15.94 22.58
CA PRO A 900 -34.36 -15.09 21.45
C PRO A 900 -35.45 -15.73 20.59
N SER A 901 -36.49 -14.97 20.28
CA SER A 901 -37.56 -15.36 19.35
C SER A 901 -37.09 -15.15 17.90
N GLY A 902 -36.21 -16.02 17.41
CA GLY A 902 -35.70 -15.99 16.02
C GLY A 902 -34.19 -15.99 15.89
N THR A 903 -33.68 -16.10 14.66
CA THR A 903 -32.25 -16.12 14.31
C THR A 903 -31.70 -14.72 14.01
N ASP A 904 -32.03 -13.73 14.84
CA ASP A 904 -31.51 -12.38 14.66
C ASP A 904 -29.99 -12.35 14.82
N ALA A 905 -29.31 -11.72 13.85
CA ALA A 905 -27.86 -11.65 13.81
C ALA A 905 -27.25 -11.03 15.08
N GLY A 906 -28.00 -10.19 15.81
CA GLY A 906 -27.56 -9.49 17.02
C GLY A 906 -27.46 -10.35 18.29
N ASN A 907 -28.06 -11.56 18.31
CA ASN A 907 -28.13 -12.41 19.49
C ASN A 907 -27.12 -13.58 19.46
N ARG A 908 -26.25 -13.61 18.43
CA ARG A 908 -25.29 -14.70 18.20
C ARG A 908 -24.04 -14.23 17.48
N LEU A 909 -22.88 -14.68 17.95
CA LEU A 909 -21.56 -14.46 17.37
C LEU A 909 -20.82 -15.78 17.21
N LEU A 910 -20.31 -16.02 16.01
CA LEU A 910 -19.41 -17.14 15.74
C LEU A 910 -18.00 -16.76 16.20
N LEU A 911 -17.36 -17.66 16.94
CA LEU A 911 -16.05 -17.44 17.53
C LEU A 911 -15.01 -18.14 16.66
N SER A 912 -14.10 -17.36 16.09
CA SER A 912 -12.95 -17.89 15.34
C SER A 912 -11.82 -18.37 16.25
N ASP A 913 -11.77 -17.83 17.48
CA ASP A 913 -10.86 -18.22 18.55
C ASP A 913 -11.65 -19.13 19.52
N GLN A 914 -11.14 -20.34 19.75
CA GLN A 914 -11.85 -21.37 20.52
C GLN A 914 -11.87 -21.06 22.02
N ASN A 915 -10.89 -20.30 22.50
CA ASN A 915 -10.79 -19.85 23.88
C ASN A 915 -10.90 -18.33 23.98
N ALA A 916 -11.75 -17.73 23.13
CA ALA A 916 -12.01 -16.30 23.14
C ALA A 916 -12.38 -15.79 24.54
N ARG A 917 -11.61 -14.82 25.03
CA ARG A 917 -11.94 -14.08 26.25
C ARG A 917 -13.16 -13.19 26.01
N VAL A 918 -14.04 -13.14 27.01
CA VAL A 918 -15.27 -12.33 26.98
C VAL A 918 -15.32 -11.46 28.23
N SER A 919 -15.69 -10.19 28.06
CA SER A 919 -15.90 -9.24 29.14
C SER A 919 -17.15 -8.41 28.90
N SER A 920 -17.89 -8.08 29.96
CA SER A 920 -19.07 -7.25 29.89
C SER A 920 -19.06 -6.18 30.97
N SER A 921 -19.64 -5.02 30.65
CA SER A 921 -19.82 -3.94 31.61
C SER A 921 -21.07 -3.14 31.27
N GLY A 922 -22.10 -3.25 32.13
CA GLY A 922 -23.42 -2.69 31.84
C GLY A 922 -23.99 -3.23 30.52
N THR A 923 -24.24 -2.34 29.56
CA THR A 923 -24.76 -2.67 28.21
C THR A 923 -23.68 -2.94 27.18
N TRP A 924 -22.39 -2.90 27.56
CA TRP A 924 -21.25 -3.18 26.71
C TRP A 924 -20.80 -4.64 26.82
N LEU A 925 -20.36 -5.21 25.71
CA LEU A 925 -19.80 -6.57 25.65
C LEU A 925 -18.60 -6.58 24.70
N ALA A 926 -17.46 -7.09 25.16
CA ALA A 926 -16.27 -7.29 24.35
C ALA A 926 -15.94 -8.77 24.25
N VAL A 927 -15.54 -9.20 23.06
CA VAL A 927 -15.09 -10.57 22.79
C VAL A 927 -13.83 -10.56 21.95
N GLN A 928 -12.85 -11.36 22.37
CA GLN A 928 -11.63 -11.61 21.61
C GLN A 928 -11.94 -12.30 20.29
N GLY A 929 -11.26 -11.87 19.23
CA GLY A 929 -11.23 -12.53 17.93
C GLY A 929 -9.82 -12.50 17.33
N MET A 930 -9.70 -12.99 16.10
CA MET A 930 -8.42 -13.03 15.39
C MET A 930 -7.87 -11.62 15.14
N GLU A 931 -6.76 -11.29 15.81
CA GLU A 931 -6.06 -9.99 15.71
C GLU A 931 -6.99 -8.79 15.95
N ARG A 932 -8.04 -8.98 16.75
CA ARG A 932 -9.03 -7.94 17.05
C ARG A 932 -9.84 -8.25 18.31
N VAL A 933 -10.45 -7.24 18.89
CA VAL A 933 -11.55 -7.36 19.85
C VAL A 933 -12.83 -6.83 19.21
N THR A 934 -13.91 -7.60 19.26
CA THR A 934 -15.23 -7.14 18.83
C THR A 934 -15.98 -6.60 20.05
N VAL A 935 -16.35 -5.33 20.01
CA VAL A 935 -17.16 -4.67 21.03
C VAL A 935 -18.59 -4.50 20.50
N ILE A 936 -19.57 -4.96 21.26
CA ILE A 936 -20.99 -4.68 21.04
C ILE A 936 -21.37 -3.48 21.89
N GLN A 937 -21.78 -2.42 21.22
CA GLN A 937 -22.21 -1.15 21.81
C GLN A 937 -23.61 -1.27 22.43
N PRO A 938 -24.05 -0.32 23.27
CA PRO A 938 -25.38 -0.36 23.90
C PRO A 938 -26.54 -0.45 22.89
N ASP A 939 -26.40 0.20 21.74
CA ASP A 939 -27.36 0.18 20.62
C ASP A 939 -27.39 -1.15 19.82
N GLY A 940 -26.48 -2.10 20.12
CA GLY A 940 -26.35 -3.37 19.40
C GLY A 940 -25.40 -3.33 18.20
N ASN A 941 -24.86 -2.16 17.85
CA ASN A 941 -23.85 -2.05 16.81
C ASN A 941 -22.55 -2.74 17.24
N ARG A 942 -21.87 -3.33 16.25
CA ARG A 942 -20.62 -4.06 16.47
C ARG A 942 -19.46 -3.25 15.92
N ARG A 943 -18.48 -3.01 16.78
CA ARG A 943 -17.21 -2.39 16.40
C ARG A 943 -16.11 -3.42 16.54
N ARG A 944 -15.19 -3.47 15.57
CA ARG A 944 -14.03 -4.36 15.61
C ARG A 944 -12.77 -3.52 15.80
N ILE A 945 -12.11 -3.70 16.92
CA ILE A 945 -10.89 -3.00 17.31
C ILE A 945 -9.70 -3.89 16.93
N PRO A 946 -8.83 -3.47 16.01
CA PRO A 946 -7.63 -4.23 15.64
C PRO A 946 -6.69 -4.35 16.84
N MET A 947 -6.12 -5.54 17.03
CA MET A 947 -5.15 -5.82 18.09
C MET A 947 -3.84 -6.28 17.46
N PRO A 948 -2.79 -5.43 17.44
CA PRO A 948 -1.47 -5.78 16.91
C PRO A 948 -0.84 -6.99 17.62
N ASP A 949 -1.12 -7.12 18.91
CA ASP A 949 -0.73 -8.26 19.73
C ASP A 949 -2.01 -8.97 20.24
N PRO A 950 -2.38 -10.13 19.65
CA PRO A 950 -3.53 -10.91 20.08
C PRO A 950 -3.27 -11.76 21.33
N SER A 951 -2.04 -11.79 21.86
CA SER A 951 -1.62 -12.70 22.95
C SER A 951 -1.82 -12.12 24.36
N PHE A 952 -2.97 -11.48 24.60
CA PHE A 952 -3.28 -10.91 25.91
C PHE A 952 -3.86 -11.94 26.90
N LEU A 953 -3.49 -11.79 28.18
CA LEU A 953 -3.90 -12.64 29.30
C LEU A 953 -5.23 -12.22 29.93
N ALA A 954 -5.68 -10.97 29.76
CA ALA A 954 -6.99 -10.54 30.24
C ALA A 954 -7.59 -9.46 29.34
N LEU A 955 -8.93 -9.40 29.35
CA LEU A 955 -9.75 -8.48 28.57
C LEU A 955 -10.81 -7.88 29.49
N LEU A 956 -10.95 -6.56 29.47
CA LEU A 956 -12.00 -5.81 30.15
C LEU A 956 -12.63 -4.79 29.20
N VAL A 957 -13.95 -4.69 29.16
CA VAL A 957 -14.64 -3.50 28.64
C VAL A 957 -15.13 -2.67 29.81
N GLN A 958 -14.88 -1.36 29.78
CA GLN A 958 -15.27 -0.44 30.84
C GLN A 958 -16.69 0.12 30.60
N HIS A 959 -17.29 0.74 31.63
CA HIS A 959 -18.61 1.39 31.55
C HIS A 959 -18.74 2.46 30.44
N ASP A 960 -17.63 3.09 30.07
CA ASP A 960 -17.53 4.10 29.01
C ASP A 960 -17.27 3.49 27.61
N GLY A 961 -17.21 2.16 27.50
CA GLY A 961 -16.93 1.44 26.25
C GLY A 961 -15.45 1.31 25.90
N ALA A 962 -14.53 1.84 26.72
CA ALA A 962 -13.10 1.65 26.52
C ALA A 962 -12.70 0.18 26.74
N VAL A 963 -11.71 -0.29 25.99
CA VAL A 963 -11.21 -1.66 26.08
C VAL A 963 -9.85 -1.67 26.76
N VAL A 964 -9.72 -2.47 27.82
CA VAL A 964 -8.47 -2.67 28.54
C VAL A 964 -7.98 -4.09 28.31
N VAL A 965 -6.72 -4.24 27.92
CA VAL A 965 -6.05 -5.53 27.71
C VAL A 965 -4.78 -5.61 28.53
N ALA A 966 -4.51 -6.77 29.12
CA ALA A 966 -3.29 -7.05 29.88
C ALA A 966 -2.47 -8.17 29.23
N TYR A 967 -1.16 -8.03 29.28
CA TYR A 967 -0.21 -8.93 28.62
C TYR A 967 0.68 -9.66 29.63
N ASP A 968 1.27 -10.76 29.18
CA ASP A 968 2.26 -11.53 29.96
C ASP A 968 3.53 -10.70 30.24
N SER A 969 3.84 -9.72 29.38
CA SER A 969 4.92 -8.75 29.60
C SER A 969 4.68 -7.79 30.77
N GLY A 970 3.52 -7.85 31.42
CA GLY A 970 3.13 -6.93 32.49
C GLY A 970 2.57 -5.60 32.02
N ARG A 971 2.45 -5.41 30.69
CA ARG A 971 1.81 -4.24 30.10
C ARG A 971 0.28 -4.32 30.24
N VAL A 972 -0.35 -3.22 30.61
CA VAL A 972 -1.80 -3.03 30.62
C VAL A 972 -2.14 -1.81 29.79
N THR A 973 -2.88 -2.01 28.69
CA THR A 973 -3.21 -0.92 27.76
C THR A 973 -4.72 -0.70 27.75
N ARG A 974 -5.14 0.52 28.09
CA ARG A 974 -6.50 1.01 27.90
C ARG A 974 -6.59 1.68 26.54
N ILE A 975 -7.64 1.39 25.79
CA ILE A 975 -7.86 1.86 24.42
C ILE A 975 -9.20 2.59 24.41
N ARG A 976 -9.16 3.92 24.34
CA ARG A 976 -10.35 4.76 24.17
C ARG A 976 -10.53 5.11 22.70
N TYR A 977 -11.78 5.29 22.29
CA TYR A 977 -12.09 5.77 20.95
C TYR A 977 -12.55 7.23 21.02
N ALA A 978 -11.98 8.07 20.16
CA ALA A 978 -12.63 9.30 19.75
C ALA A 978 -13.76 8.97 18.77
N ASP A 979 -14.96 9.48 19.03
CA ASP A 979 -16.13 9.33 18.15
C ASP A 979 -15.85 9.83 16.72
#